data_AF-A0A9Q1BYC4-F1
#
_entry.id   AF-A0A9Q1BYC4-F1
#
_cell.length_a   1.000
_cell.length_b   1.000
_cell.length_c   1.000
_cell.angle_alpha   90.00
_cell.angle_beta   90.00
_cell.angle_gamma   90.00
#
_symmetry.space_group_name_H-M   'P 1'
#
loop_
_entity.id
_entity.type
_entity.pdbx_description
1 polymer ?
#
loop_
_entity_poly.entity_id
_entity_poly.type
_entity_poly.pdbx_seq_one_letter_code
_entity_poly.pdbx_strand_id
1 'polypeptide(L)'
;MFACKDKKLHLVKCLQRKIRIWHEAMSPVPWKKSCEWKSAELFIGSGLILVDTNRNQSLQDIDEKCKLEYTDIFNHELLKSEYRIIVEGEPGSGKTMLASQLAYDWAQGKISDIDILILLPLRLVEKKTLIQALYELYTPQDRALSLADIQSVITDEGNNCCFLLDGLEEYNGGRDASEVTKVMKKSKYPNCKVVLTTRSNYAQGLPSCPTLKIGKFGKEQRNSYIGKVFRDDKDKQMKVQKTIEDNPFILDLCRVPVLFVLTIHNIESLERTEKVARITPFVKNIIEMLCPSMSLEFKANSGIPDKQISGKLSLAEIAYNGLCRGFQQLSWQKNFIEMNVSNSENWLDSGILTVVDSNAALVDTSDQNRTLSDSYWSSKSNTSLSGAAATSATCQNTEDMVSLNEDKKKPWFQSTATKTFLGQAGSKMGSKEAYDTGFLAKHVSLEVKFLHKIIQEWFAAKQFALMMSVLQTAKEQRKFANERLLWVDPADLHYVLRFSCALHPHCFHFIGEHLVERYCSENNIIPEFIMDCLFFCFAESGGDIGPDVIGVIVKMCKQDIRVHSGDGRLLHQAKVSLLEMASDSGISISKVYLDDVIVSVKNDVLTLNSVVTLKVLDTLTAIEVSRWDQRLEEVDYCNIVKYISKCSLLEEAYLKFPSQPPSLDKSTLLYLKMNDVKVTWNIGSRVTQKLDVSTGTWMLSEGVQLFSTEQNPSHTLKTQQLISYEGGIIAVPKTGVTLEIPSNAFLEENKHCNIEIRLLDNSNIEGNVTSLFNNSTVAVELLPNHLKLRQPAVLTLPHCLKLKHGTTYGAEVFISHHEQNDKPEWKRQHPSTYQLNEKACVITLNEFCWVKYEIDDRIIEAKKLQVYTASKKISTNAKIFKLEVGYYPDLDSAGKLLKMNRNWEVAEQKPFLFLKDGRLPLQIQFNEVVPPVWEYCTPHDNPKVISFQTIASSTESSCPFILKRHNEGPSYCVFKISQSKEYIELTSPLQVEEAGDTREDVGAEKSQFKPLCQVPSNMGSFEEPRGAVGETVLTNRTCNAAEDIYETVQHGTCEDRIQVGPSQYGLLQLHHTELTQNFYWNSERDKFPITFDDDNVEGQGLSLSYSTLNKIAMKLDQEDPLGHDWKELADELGFSMEEILIIERRGRPTITVIHSAVKRGILTCPRQLKKILQKIHRFDAAALIPD
;
A
#
# COMPACT_ATOMS: atom_id res chain seq x y z
N MET A 1 -29.23 3.25 43.60
CA MET A 1 -28.51 2.84 42.38
C MET A 1 -29.36 3.23 41.18
N PHE A 2 -28.78 3.79 40.12
CA PHE A 2 -29.47 3.89 38.82
C PHE A 2 -29.55 2.51 38.16
N ALA A 3 -30.65 2.20 37.47
CA ALA A 3 -30.76 0.97 36.69
C ALA A 3 -29.93 1.08 35.40
N CYS A 4 -29.55 -0.05 34.78
CA CYS A 4 -28.72 -0.04 33.57
C CYS A 4 -29.36 0.78 32.43
N LYS A 5 -30.69 0.68 32.27
CA LYS A 5 -31.45 1.46 31.27
C LYS A 5 -31.34 2.97 31.47
N ASP A 6 -31.33 3.45 32.71
CA ASP A 6 -31.18 4.88 33.03
C ASP A 6 -29.78 5.38 32.64
N LYS A 7 -28.75 4.56 32.91
CA LYS A 7 -27.35 4.86 32.56
C LYS A 7 -27.14 4.92 31.05
N LYS A 8 -27.69 3.94 30.29
CA LYS A 8 -27.70 3.97 28.81
C LYS A 8 -28.37 5.24 28.29
N LEU A 9 -29.57 5.56 28.79
CA LEU A 9 -30.31 6.75 28.34
C LEU A 9 -29.59 8.06 28.66
N HIS A 10 -28.90 8.15 29.81
CA HIS A 10 -28.09 9.32 30.16
C HIS A 10 -26.87 9.45 29.23
N LEU A 11 -26.12 8.36 29.01
CA LEU A 11 -24.95 8.34 28.13
C LEU A 11 -25.32 8.73 26.69
N VAL A 12 -26.40 8.17 26.14
CA VAL A 12 -26.89 8.51 24.79
C VAL A 12 -27.24 10.00 24.70
N LYS A 13 -27.92 10.59 25.71
CA LYS A 13 -28.22 12.03 25.73
C LYS A 13 -26.96 12.90 25.78
N CYS A 14 -25.93 12.51 26.54
CA CYS A 14 -24.64 13.20 26.56
C CYS A 14 -23.93 13.17 25.20
N LEU A 15 -23.84 11.99 24.59
CA LEU A 15 -23.29 11.80 23.24
C LEU A 15 -24.03 12.67 22.22
N GLN A 16 -25.36 12.54 22.13
CA GLN A 16 -26.20 13.29 21.19
C GLN A 16 -26.07 14.82 21.36
N ARG A 17 -26.10 15.33 22.60
CA ARG A 17 -25.95 16.78 22.85
C ARG A 17 -24.58 17.29 22.41
N LYS A 18 -23.50 16.60 22.78
CA LYS A 18 -22.12 17.02 22.45
C LYS A 18 -21.83 16.91 20.95
N ILE A 19 -22.28 15.84 20.29
CA ILE A 19 -22.14 15.64 18.84
C ILE A 19 -22.88 16.71 18.05
N ARG A 20 -24.15 17.00 18.39
CA ARG A 20 -24.93 18.08 17.73
C ARG A 20 -24.24 19.43 17.84
N ILE A 21 -23.88 19.84 19.06
CA ILE A 21 -23.18 21.12 19.31
C ILE A 21 -21.86 21.18 18.52
N TRP A 22 -21.06 20.11 18.55
CA TRP A 22 -19.76 20.10 17.90
C TRP A 22 -19.85 20.15 16.37
N HIS A 23 -20.79 19.42 15.76
CA HIS A 23 -21.01 19.45 14.31
C HIS A 23 -21.65 20.76 13.83
N GLU A 24 -22.62 21.31 14.57
CA GLU A 24 -23.28 22.58 14.23
C GLU A 24 -22.35 23.79 14.40
N ALA A 25 -21.36 23.69 15.29
CA ALA A 25 -20.27 24.66 15.41
C ALA A 25 -19.20 24.53 14.31
N MET A 26 -19.23 23.49 13.46
CA MET A 26 -18.37 23.44 12.28
C MET A 26 -18.91 24.37 11.20
N SER A 27 -18.16 25.43 10.89
CA SER A 27 -18.31 26.17 9.62
C SER A 27 -17.28 25.66 8.61
N PRO A 28 -17.60 25.62 7.30
CA PRO A 28 -16.59 25.42 6.26
C PRO A 28 -15.70 26.64 6.03
N VAL A 29 -16.07 27.81 6.58
CA VAL A 29 -15.32 29.08 6.48
C VAL A 29 -15.30 29.87 7.79
N PRO A 30 -14.79 29.32 8.90
CA PRO A 30 -14.93 29.88 10.25
C PRO A 30 -14.23 31.23 10.47
N TRP A 31 -13.40 31.68 9.52
CA TRP A 31 -12.81 33.03 9.53
C TRP A 31 -13.82 34.12 9.08
N LYS A 32 -14.84 33.76 8.30
CA LYS A 32 -15.90 34.70 7.91
C LYS A 32 -16.86 34.86 9.09
N LYS A 33 -16.68 35.90 9.89
CA LYS A 33 -17.55 36.25 11.04
C LYS A 33 -19.03 36.45 10.65
N SER A 34 -19.33 36.65 9.37
CA SER A 34 -20.67 36.71 8.77
C SER A 34 -21.08 35.42 8.02
N CYS A 35 -20.48 34.27 8.32
CA CYS A 35 -20.82 33.00 7.69
C CYS A 35 -22.18 32.46 8.16
N GLU A 36 -23.22 32.64 7.34
CA GLU A 36 -24.55 32.04 7.56
C GLU A 36 -24.55 30.51 7.37
N TRP A 37 -23.60 29.97 6.58
CA TRP A 37 -23.56 28.56 6.23
C TRP A 37 -23.06 27.63 7.34
N LYS A 38 -23.90 26.68 7.74
CA LYS A 38 -23.56 25.56 8.65
C LYS A 38 -23.03 24.37 7.86
N SER A 39 -22.09 23.60 8.41
CA SER A 39 -21.56 22.39 7.73
C SER A 39 -22.66 21.36 7.44
N ALA A 40 -23.63 21.17 8.34
CA ALA A 40 -24.77 20.27 8.13
C ALA A 40 -25.65 20.64 6.91
N GLU A 41 -25.67 21.90 6.48
CA GLU A 41 -26.37 22.32 5.25
C GLU A 41 -25.52 22.11 4.01
N LEU A 42 -24.24 22.51 4.07
CA LEU A 42 -23.31 22.45 2.93
C LEU A 42 -22.66 21.07 2.72
N PHE A 43 -22.83 20.10 3.62
CA PHE A 43 -22.29 18.75 3.46
C PHE A 43 -22.70 18.12 2.13
N ILE A 44 -21.73 17.50 1.47
CA ILE A 44 -21.91 16.65 0.28
C ILE A 44 -21.05 15.41 0.50
N GLY A 45 -21.65 14.22 0.37
CA GLY A 45 -20.92 12.97 0.46
C GLY A 45 -19.98 12.80 -0.73
N SER A 46 -18.69 12.56 -0.47
CA SER A 46 -17.82 11.91 -1.44
C SER A 46 -18.28 10.46 -1.61
N GLY A 47 -18.35 9.97 -2.86
CA GLY A 47 -18.62 8.55 -3.11
C GLY A 47 -17.55 7.66 -2.49
N LEU A 48 -17.95 6.51 -1.97
CA LEU A 48 -17.08 5.50 -1.36
C LEU A 48 -16.91 4.31 -2.32
N ILE A 49 -15.75 3.68 -2.27
CA ILE A 49 -15.42 2.48 -3.04
C ILE A 49 -15.07 1.36 -2.07
N LEU A 50 -15.84 0.28 -2.09
CA LEU A 50 -15.52 -0.95 -1.35
C LEU A 50 -14.39 -1.71 -2.07
N VAL A 51 -13.28 -1.92 -1.35
CA VAL A 51 -12.08 -2.61 -1.83
C VAL A 51 -11.91 -3.92 -1.06
N ASP A 52 -11.89 -5.05 -1.79
CA ASP A 52 -11.39 -6.32 -1.26
C ASP A 52 -9.88 -6.20 -1.05
N THR A 53 -9.42 -6.37 0.20
CA THR A 53 -8.01 -6.26 0.59
C THR A 53 -7.06 -7.22 -0.15
N ASN A 54 -7.58 -8.19 -0.90
CA ASN A 54 -6.81 -9.13 -1.72
C ASN A 54 -6.72 -8.73 -3.21
N ARG A 55 -7.21 -7.55 -3.61
CA ARG A 55 -7.35 -7.15 -5.02
C ARG A 55 -6.70 -5.80 -5.34
N ASN A 56 -5.56 -5.85 -6.03
CA ASN A 56 -5.03 -4.72 -6.80
C ASN A 56 -5.85 -4.56 -8.09
N GLN A 57 -7.07 -4.02 -7.98
CA GLN A 57 -7.90 -3.66 -9.14
C GLN A 57 -7.72 -2.19 -9.52
N SER A 58 -7.76 -1.91 -10.82
CA SER A 58 -7.84 -0.57 -11.38
C SER A 58 -9.11 0.16 -10.91
N LEU A 59 -9.01 1.48 -10.72
CA LEU A 59 -10.15 2.35 -10.39
C LEU A 59 -11.22 2.42 -11.50
N GLN A 60 -10.96 1.83 -12.68
CA GLN A 60 -11.90 1.80 -13.80
C GLN A 60 -12.78 0.53 -13.81
N ASP A 61 -12.37 -0.56 -13.13
CA ASP A 61 -13.02 -1.89 -13.20
C ASP A 61 -13.83 -2.25 -11.94
N ILE A 62 -14.40 -1.24 -11.30
CA ILE A 62 -15.15 -1.37 -10.03
C ILE A 62 -16.63 -1.66 -10.33
N ASP A 63 -17.12 -2.82 -9.90
CA ASP A 63 -18.54 -3.19 -9.86
C ASP A 63 -19.37 -2.04 -9.25
N GLU A 64 -20.51 -1.70 -9.86
CA GLU A 64 -21.38 -0.64 -9.37
C GLU A 64 -21.87 -0.92 -7.94
N LYS A 65 -22.00 -2.20 -7.55
CA LYS A 65 -22.33 -2.62 -6.17
C LYS A 65 -21.22 -2.32 -5.15
N CYS A 66 -20.02 -1.98 -5.60
CA CYS A 66 -18.93 -1.52 -4.76
C CYS A 66 -18.83 0.02 -4.69
N LYS A 67 -19.66 0.76 -5.47
CA LYS A 67 -19.80 2.22 -5.36
C LYS A 67 -20.91 2.51 -4.35
N LEU A 68 -20.56 3.13 -3.22
CA LEU A 68 -21.43 3.29 -2.06
C LEU A 68 -21.56 4.77 -1.64
N GLU A 69 -22.70 5.14 -1.08
CA GLU A 69 -22.85 6.41 -0.37
C GLU A 69 -22.34 6.32 1.07
N TYR A 70 -22.29 7.44 1.80
CA TYR A 70 -21.83 7.43 3.20
C TYR A 70 -22.81 6.73 4.15
N THR A 71 -24.09 6.76 3.83
CA THR A 71 -25.20 6.07 4.52
C THR A 71 -25.08 4.54 4.47
N ASP A 72 -24.44 4.01 3.42
CA ASP A 72 -24.29 2.57 3.18
C ASP A 72 -23.31 1.89 4.15
N ILE A 73 -22.45 2.64 4.84
CA ILE A 73 -21.49 2.15 5.86
C ILE A 73 -22.17 1.25 6.91
N PHE A 74 -23.43 1.53 7.24
CA PHE A 74 -24.22 0.75 8.21
C PHE A 74 -25.30 -0.12 7.57
N ASN A 75 -25.77 0.26 6.38
CA ASN A 75 -26.98 -0.30 5.77
C ASN A 75 -26.71 -1.36 4.70
N HIS A 76 -25.58 -1.27 3.98
CA HIS A 76 -25.29 -2.12 2.82
C HIS A 76 -25.06 -3.59 3.22
N GLU A 77 -25.57 -4.53 2.41
CA GLU A 77 -25.59 -5.96 2.73
C GLU A 77 -24.20 -6.52 3.06
N LEU A 78 -23.17 -6.10 2.32
CA LEU A 78 -21.77 -6.53 2.52
C LEU A 78 -21.09 -5.91 3.75
N LEU A 79 -21.70 -4.89 4.37
CA LEU A 79 -21.13 -4.15 5.51
C LEU A 79 -21.97 -4.30 6.79
N LYS A 80 -23.26 -4.68 6.67
CA LYS A 80 -24.19 -4.76 7.79
C LYS A 80 -23.73 -5.77 8.84
N SER A 81 -23.29 -6.96 8.41
CA SER A 81 -22.70 -8.01 9.26
C SER A 81 -21.30 -7.70 9.77
N GLU A 82 -20.62 -6.69 9.23
CA GLU A 82 -19.19 -6.49 9.48
C GLU A 82 -18.90 -5.56 10.66
N TYR A 83 -18.13 -6.07 11.61
CA TYR A 83 -17.84 -5.44 12.90
C TYR A 83 -16.59 -4.55 12.87
N ARG A 84 -15.76 -4.65 11.84
CA ARG A 84 -14.55 -3.83 11.64
C ARG A 84 -14.56 -3.31 10.22
N ILE A 85 -14.56 -1.99 10.05
CA ILE A 85 -14.56 -1.31 8.76
C ILE A 85 -13.45 -0.26 8.79
N ILE A 86 -12.62 -0.22 7.76
CA ILE A 86 -11.60 0.82 7.56
C ILE A 86 -12.13 1.82 6.54
N VAL A 87 -11.96 3.11 6.80
CA VAL A 87 -12.22 4.19 5.84
C VAL A 87 -10.90 4.85 5.48
N GLU A 88 -10.35 4.47 4.33
CA GLU A 88 -9.12 5.02 3.77
C GLU A 88 -9.41 6.30 2.97
N GLY A 89 -8.57 7.32 3.15
CA GLY A 89 -8.68 8.54 2.37
C GLY A 89 -7.45 9.44 2.50
N GLU A 90 -7.10 10.05 1.36
CA GLU A 90 -5.97 10.98 1.23
C GLU A 90 -6.12 12.26 2.08
N PRO A 91 -5.04 13.04 2.28
CA PRO A 91 -5.11 14.28 3.07
C PRO A 91 -6.14 15.25 2.48
N GLY A 92 -7.03 15.78 3.32
CA GLY A 92 -8.10 16.69 2.88
C GLY A 92 -9.28 16.03 2.14
N SER A 93 -9.32 14.69 2.01
CA SER A 93 -10.43 13.92 1.41
C SER A 93 -11.77 14.00 2.14
N GLY A 94 -11.78 14.50 3.37
CA GLY A 94 -13.00 14.69 4.18
C GLY A 94 -13.25 13.65 5.28
N LYS A 95 -12.31 12.74 5.58
CA LYS A 95 -12.43 11.69 6.63
C LYS A 95 -13.13 12.15 7.92
N THR A 96 -12.62 13.20 8.57
CA THR A 96 -13.20 13.77 9.81
C THR A 96 -14.61 14.34 9.59
N MET A 97 -14.88 14.96 8.44
CA MET A 97 -16.21 15.49 8.12
C MET A 97 -17.21 14.35 7.88
N LEU A 98 -16.79 13.26 7.24
CA LEU A 98 -17.58 12.04 7.06
C LEU A 98 -17.93 11.41 8.42
N ALA A 99 -16.95 11.24 9.30
CA ALA A 99 -17.16 10.70 10.65
C ALA A 99 -18.05 11.60 11.52
N SER A 100 -17.88 12.92 11.42
CA SER A 100 -18.70 13.90 12.14
C SER A 100 -20.15 13.93 11.63
N GLN A 101 -20.36 13.89 10.31
CA GLN A 101 -21.70 13.83 9.69
C GLN A 101 -22.43 12.52 10.04
N LEU A 102 -21.74 11.37 10.00
CA LEU A 102 -22.32 10.07 10.43
C LEU A 102 -22.78 10.12 11.90
N ALA A 103 -21.94 10.67 12.78
CA ALA A 103 -22.29 10.86 14.18
C ALA A 103 -23.48 11.82 14.34
N TYR A 104 -23.52 12.89 13.56
CA TYR A 104 -24.61 13.88 13.57
C TYR A 104 -25.93 13.29 13.07
N ASP A 105 -25.91 12.50 11.99
CA ASP A 105 -27.12 11.87 11.44
C ASP A 105 -27.69 10.80 12.39
N TRP A 106 -26.84 10.04 13.09
CA TRP A 106 -27.26 9.23 14.25
C TRP A 106 -27.84 10.10 15.37
N ALA A 107 -27.17 11.21 15.72
CA ALA A 107 -27.62 12.09 16.79
C ALA A 107 -28.94 12.82 16.46
N GLN A 108 -29.33 12.92 15.18
CA GLN A 108 -30.64 13.38 14.72
C GLN A 108 -31.67 12.25 14.48
N GLY A 109 -31.30 10.99 14.75
CA GLY A 109 -32.20 9.84 14.65
C GLY A 109 -32.40 9.28 13.24
N LYS A 110 -31.56 9.66 12.26
CA LYS A 110 -31.61 9.12 10.89
C LYS A 110 -31.01 7.71 10.77
N ILE A 111 -30.23 7.29 11.77
CA ILE A 111 -29.57 5.98 11.81
C ILE A 111 -30.17 5.20 12.98
N SER A 112 -31.19 4.39 12.70
CA SER A 112 -32.00 3.65 13.68
C SER A 112 -31.32 2.43 14.26
N ASP A 113 -30.48 1.75 13.48
CA ASP A 113 -30.03 0.39 13.78
C ASP A 113 -28.92 0.36 14.87
N ILE A 114 -28.42 1.52 15.32
CA ILE A 114 -27.32 1.66 16.27
C ILE A 114 -27.82 2.34 17.55
N ASP A 115 -27.77 1.63 18.68
CA ASP A 115 -28.18 2.14 20.00
C ASP A 115 -27.29 3.28 20.50
N ILE A 116 -25.98 3.14 20.31
CA ILE A 116 -24.97 4.03 20.88
C ILE A 116 -23.85 4.24 19.86
N LEU A 117 -23.75 5.44 19.28
CA LEU A 117 -22.63 5.82 18.41
C LEU A 117 -21.70 6.77 19.16
N ILE A 118 -20.41 6.43 19.17
CA ILE A 118 -19.36 7.12 19.92
C ILE A 118 -18.29 7.60 18.93
N LEU A 119 -18.13 8.91 18.76
CA LEU A 119 -17.08 9.51 17.92
C LEU A 119 -15.87 9.90 18.78
N LEU A 120 -14.69 9.34 18.48
CA LEU A 120 -13.42 9.63 19.17
C LEU A 120 -12.32 9.99 18.17
N PRO A 121 -11.85 11.25 18.14
CA PRO A 121 -10.59 11.62 17.51
C PRO A 121 -9.43 10.92 18.22
N LEU A 122 -8.67 10.10 17.50
CA LEU A 122 -7.64 9.24 18.10
C LEU A 122 -6.48 10.03 18.73
N ARG A 123 -6.24 11.25 18.26
CA ARG A 123 -5.35 12.23 18.91
C ARG A 123 -5.64 12.50 20.39
N LEU A 124 -6.88 12.26 20.86
CA LEU A 124 -7.28 12.41 22.27
C LEU A 124 -7.09 11.11 23.09
N VAL A 125 -6.75 10.00 22.43
CA VAL A 125 -6.59 8.65 23.00
C VAL A 125 -5.12 8.35 23.35
N GLU A 126 -4.20 9.30 23.15
CA GLU A 126 -2.79 9.11 23.55
C GLU A 126 -2.68 8.72 25.03
N LYS A 127 -2.03 7.58 25.30
CA LYS A 127 -1.81 7.00 26.64
C LYS A 127 -3.11 6.73 27.43
N LYS A 128 -4.28 6.67 26.79
CA LYS A 128 -5.60 6.41 27.39
C LYS A 128 -6.29 5.20 26.75
N THR A 129 -7.21 4.59 27.49
CA THR A 129 -8.20 3.67 26.92
C THR A 129 -9.34 4.44 26.23
N LEU A 130 -10.08 3.78 25.33
CA LEU A 130 -11.25 4.41 24.68
C LEU A 130 -12.30 4.89 25.70
N ILE A 131 -12.47 4.18 26.82
CA ILE A 131 -13.45 4.53 27.87
C ILE A 131 -13.02 5.79 28.63
N GLN A 132 -11.72 5.98 28.89
CA GLN A 132 -11.19 7.21 29.52
C GLN A 132 -11.34 8.41 28.57
N ALA A 133 -10.96 8.26 27.30
CA ALA A 133 -11.11 9.33 26.31
C ALA A 133 -12.60 9.71 26.09
N LEU A 134 -13.50 8.72 26.06
CA LEU A 134 -14.95 8.93 26.01
C LEU A 134 -15.45 9.68 27.25
N TYR A 135 -15.07 9.22 28.45
CA TYR A 135 -15.48 9.84 29.71
C TYR A 135 -15.07 11.32 29.77
N GLU A 136 -13.81 11.62 29.44
CA GLU A 136 -13.29 13.00 29.44
C GLU A 136 -13.94 13.90 28.36
N LEU A 137 -14.31 13.34 27.20
CA LEU A 137 -14.86 14.11 26.08
C LEU A 137 -16.39 14.35 26.19
N TYR A 138 -17.12 13.41 26.81
CA TYR A 138 -18.58 13.37 26.77
C TYR A 138 -19.30 13.46 28.11
N THR A 139 -18.67 13.15 29.25
CA THR A 139 -19.37 13.30 30.55
C THR A 139 -19.25 14.73 31.08
N PRO A 140 -20.34 15.30 31.64
CA PRO A 140 -20.26 16.58 32.36
C PRO A 140 -19.44 16.42 33.66
N GLN A 141 -18.96 17.53 34.22
CA GLN A 141 -18.26 17.48 35.53
C GLN A 141 -19.17 17.07 36.70
N ASP A 142 -20.49 17.08 36.52
CA ASP A 142 -21.44 16.43 37.42
C ASP A 142 -21.40 14.91 37.25
N ARG A 143 -21.04 14.21 38.33
CA ARG A 143 -20.57 12.82 38.34
C ARG A 143 -21.69 11.77 38.21
N ALA A 144 -22.59 11.94 37.25
CA ALA A 144 -23.76 11.07 37.04
C ALA A 144 -23.42 9.67 36.47
N LEU A 145 -22.25 9.54 35.81
CA LEU A 145 -21.71 8.28 35.29
C LEU A 145 -20.25 8.12 35.76
N SER A 146 -19.82 6.88 36.03
CA SER A 146 -18.41 6.54 36.21
C SER A 146 -17.83 5.80 34.99
N LEU A 147 -16.51 5.65 34.94
CA LEU A 147 -15.82 4.82 33.94
C LEU A 147 -16.38 3.38 33.89
N ALA A 148 -16.69 2.80 35.05
CA ALA A 148 -17.26 1.46 35.16
C ALA A 148 -18.70 1.39 34.63
N ASP A 149 -19.50 2.43 34.85
CA ASP A 149 -20.86 2.51 34.28
C ASP A 149 -20.82 2.54 32.75
N ILE A 150 -19.97 3.40 32.18
CA ILE A 150 -19.80 3.52 30.73
C ILE A 150 -19.28 2.21 30.12
N GLN A 151 -18.29 1.59 30.74
CA GLN A 151 -17.79 0.29 30.31
C GLN A 151 -18.89 -0.79 30.36
N SER A 152 -19.71 -0.82 31.42
CA SER A 152 -20.81 -1.78 31.54
C SER A 152 -21.89 -1.60 30.46
N VAL A 153 -22.24 -0.35 30.13
CA VAL A 153 -23.23 -0.05 29.07
C VAL A 153 -22.71 -0.43 27.68
N ILE A 154 -21.41 -0.28 27.42
CA ILE A 154 -20.77 -0.59 26.12
C ILE A 154 -20.49 -2.09 25.95
N THR A 155 -20.33 -2.85 27.04
CA THR A 155 -20.05 -4.29 27.02
C THR A 155 -21.29 -5.18 27.19
N ASP A 156 -22.45 -4.57 27.46
CA ASP A 156 -23.76 -5.22 27.49
C ASP A 156 -24.18 -5.64 26.07
N GLU A 157 -24.34 -6.95 25.86
CA GLU A 157 -24.66 -7.57 24.57
C GLU A 157 -26.05 -7.16 24.04
N GLY A 158 -26.92 -6.58 24.89
CA GLY A 158 -28.20 -6.01 24.49
C GLY A 158 -28.12 -4.63 23.84
N ASN A 159 -26.91 -4.07 23.62
CA ASN A 159 -26.71 -2.72 23.07
C ASN A 159 -25.85 -2.75 21.79
N ASN A 160 -26.41 -2.41 20.63
CA ASN A 160 -25.63 -2.26 19.40
C ASN A 160 -24.78 -0.98 19.43
N CYS A 161 -23.55 -1.11 19.94
CA CYS A 161 -22.62 0.00 20.12
C CYS A 161 -21.67 0.12 18.91
N CYS A 162 -21.47 1.34 18.42
CA CYS A 162 -20.55 1.65 17.32
C CYS A 162 -19.52 2.71 17.74
N PHE A 163 -18.23 2.40 17.56
CA PHE A 163 -17.14 3.38 17.66
C PHE A 163 -16.79 3.92 16.27
N LEU A 164 -16.90 5.24 16.09
CA LEU A 164 -16.22 5.97 15.01
C LEU A 164 -14.87 6.46 15.57
N LEU A 165 -13.78 5.87 15.11
CA LEU A 165 -12.41 6.24 15.49
C LEU A 165 -11.81 7.08 14.36
N ASP A 166 -11.57 8.37 14.61
CA ASP A 166 -11.14 9.31 13.56
C ASP A 166 -9.65 9.64 13.64
N GLY A 167 -8.95 9.52 12.51
CA GLY A 167 -7.57 9.97 12.32
C GLY A 167 -6.51 9.07 12.95
N LEU A 168 -6.36 7.83 12.46
CA LEU A 168 -5.25 6.96 12.89
C LEU A 168 -3.87 7.60 12.67
N GLU A 169 -3.73 8.46 11.65
CA GLU A 169 -2.49 9.22 11.42
C GLU A 169 -2.11 10.20 12.55
N GLU A 170 -3.07 10.62 13.38
CA GLU A 170 -2.89 11.51 14.53
C GLU A 170 -2.77 10.73 15.87
N TYR A 171 -2.64 9.40 15.83
CA TYR A 171 -2.54 8.56 17.02
C TYR A 171 -1.08 8.33 17.44
N ASN A 172 -0.64 9.03 18.51
CA ASN A 172 0.70 8.90 19.11
C ASN A 172 0.90 7.59 19.94
N GLY A 173 -0.02 6.63 19.88
CA GLY A 173 0.19 5.32 20.50
C GLY A 173 1.19 4.47 19.71
N GLY A 174 2.09 3.77 20.40
CA GLY A 174 3.04 2.85 19.75
C GLY A 174 2.31 1.80 18.91
N ARG A 175 2.81 1.49 17.71
CA ARG A 175 2.08 0.66 16.72
C ARG A 175 1.73 -0.73 17.25
N ASP A 176 2.64 -1.35 17.98
CA ASP A 176 2.46 -2.65 18.60
C ASP A 176 1.77 -2.56 19.97
N ALA A 177 0.92 -3.54 20.26
CA ALA A 177 0.11 -3.64 21.49
C ALA A 177 -0.78 -2.43 21.86
N SER A 178 -1.01 -1.47 20.97
CA SER A 178 -1.87 -0.29 21.22
C SER A 178 -3.34 -0.62 21.54
N GLU A 179 -4.06 0.32 22.16
CA GLU A 179 -5.50 0.18 22.43
C GLU A 179 -6.30 0.05 21.12
N VAL A 180 -5.98 0.86 20.11
CA VAL A 180 -6.64 0.81 18.79
C VAL A 180 -6.34 -0.52 18.10
N THR A 181 -5.10 -1.01 18.16
CA THR A 181 -4.69 -2.30 17.59
C THR A 181 -5.43 -3.47 18.25
N LYS A 182 -5.61 -3.43 19.58
CA LYS A 182 -6.41 -4.42 20.36
C LYS A 182 -7.89 -4.40 19.98
N VAL A 183 -8.46 -3.20 19.79
CA VAL A 183 -9.86 -3.05 19.35
C VAL A 183 -10.05 -3.55 17.92
N MET A 184 -9.17 -3.17 16.98
CA MET A 184 -9.26 -3.64 15.58
C MET A 184 -9.08 -5.15 15.46
N LYS A 185 -8.14 -5.76 16.21
CA LYS A 185 -7.96 -7.23 16.29
C LYS A 185 -9.08 -7.97 17.07
N LYS A 186 -10.19 -7.31 17.40
CA LYS A 186 -11.34 -7.81 18.17
C LYS A 186 -11.02 -8.32 19.60
N SER A 187 -9.78 -8.17 20.09
CA SER A 187 -9.40 -8.55 21.47
C SER A 187 -9.91 -7.56 22.53
N LYS A 188 -10.44 -6.41 22.10
CA LYS A 188 -11.31 -5.52 22.88
C LYS A 188 -12.57 -5.18 22.08
N TYR A 189 -13.69 -5.08 22.78
CA TYR A 189 -15.02 -4.76 22.24
C TYR A 189 -15.40 -5.58 20.99
N PRO A 190 -15.37 -6.93 21.05
CA PRO A 190 -15.66 -7.78 19.89
C PRO A 190 -17.08 -7.55 19.33
N ASN A 191 -18.06 -7.39 20.23
CA ASN A 191 -19.48 -7.23 19.91
C ASN A 191 -19.87 -5.80 19.48
N CYS A 192 -18.95 -4.83 19.55
CA CYS A 192 -19.20 -3.47 19.07
C CYS A 192 -18.75 -3.32 17.62
N LYS A 193 -19.51 -2.62 16.78
CA LYS A 193 -19.05 -2.21 15.44
C LYS A 193 -17.97 -1.12 15.59
N VAL A 194 -16.95 -1.13 14.73
CA VAL A 194 -15.89 -0.11 14.72
C VAL A 194 -15.64 0.32 13.29
N VAL A 195 -15.71 1.62 13.04
CA VAL A 195 -15.31 2.26 11.79
C VAL A 195 -14.08 3.12 12.10
N LEU A 196 -12.97 2.86 11.42
CA LEU A 196 -11.68 3.53 11.66
C LEU A 196 -11.28 4.35 10.43
N THR A 197 -11.14 5.68 10.58
CA THR A 197 -10.64 6.53 9.49
C THR A 197 -9.10 6.60 9.52
N THR A 198 -8.48 6.50 8.35
CA THR A 198 -7.00 6.46 8.22
C THR A 198 -6.54 6.93 6.84
N ARG A 199 -5.24 7.22 6.69
CA ARG A 199 -4.59 7.32 5.36
C ARG A 199 -4.23 5.93 4.85
N SER A 200 -4.21 5.79 3.54
CA SER A 200 -3.80 4.58 2.79
C SER A 200 -2.51 3.96 3.36
N ASN A 201 -1.48 4.77 3.59
CA ASN A 201 -0.17 4.31 4.11
C ASN A 201 -0.17 3.90 5.59
N TYR A 202 -1.21 4.28 6.35
CA TYR A 202 -1.38 3.95 7.77
C TYR A 202 -2.32 2.74 7.99
N ALA A 203 -2.97 2.23 6.95
CA ALA A 203 -3.73 0.98 7.01
C ALA A 203 -2.82 -0.28 7.04
N GLN A 204 -1.55 -0.14 6.63
CA GLN A 204 -0.57 -1.23 6.63
C GLN A 204 -0.32 -1.77 8.05
N GLY A 205 -0.58 -3.07 8.25
CA GLY A 205 -0.48 -3.74 9.55
C GLY A 205 -1.77 -3.80 10.37
N LEU A 206 -2.86 -3.19 9.89
CA LEU A 206 -4.21 -3.49 10.40
C LEU A 206 -4.67 -4.90 9.97
N PRO A 207 -5.58 -5.55 10.71
CA PRO A 207 -6.16 -6.83 10.28
C PRO A 207 -6.99 -6.64 9.00
N SER A 208 -6.95 -7.64 8.10
CA SER A 208 -7.82 -7.69 6.92
C SER A 208 -9.30 -7.63 7.36
N CYS A 209 -9.99 -6.61 6.88
CA CYS A 209 -11.41 -6.34 7.07
C CYS A 209 -11.87 -5.37 5.96
N PRO A 210 -13.19 -5.16 5.73
CA PRO A 210 -13.68 -4.28 4.66
C PRO A 210 -13.07 -2.88 4.69
N THR A 211 -12.42 -2.50 3.58
CA THR A 211 -11.86 -1.16 3.37
C THR A 211 -12.74 -0.37 2.40
N LEU A 212 -13.15 0.82 2.82
CA LEU A 212 -13.84 1.82 2.00
C LEU A 212 -12.87 2.94 1.65
N LYS A 213 -12.55 3.11 0.36
CA LYS A 213 -11.75 4.25 -0.11
C LYS A 213 -12.64 5.43 -0.46
N ILE A 214 -12.35 6.59 0.11
CA ILE A 214 -13.02 7.85 -0.24
C ILE A 214 -12.59 8.30 -1.64
N GLY A 215 -13.55 8.45 -2.56
CA GLY A 215 -13.30 8.89 -3.93
C GLY A 215 -12.86 10.35 -4.06
N LYS A 216 -12.22 10.67 -5.19
CA LYS A 216 -11.87 12.04 -5.60
C LYS A 216 -13.16 12.87 -5.79
N PHE A 217 -13.19 14.12 -5.35
CA PHE A 217 -14.41 14.95 -5.35
C PHE A 217 -14.84 15.30 -6.79
N GLY A 218 -15.92 14.66 -7.25
CA GLY A 218 -16.36 14.65 -8.65
C GLY A 218 -17.10 15.91 -9.11
N LYS A 219 -17.45 15.96 -10.40
CA LYS A 219 -18.15 17.10 -11.00
C LYS A 219 -19.52 17.33 -10.36
N GLU A 220 -20.26 16.25 -10.12
CA GLU A 220 -21.59 16.30 -9.50
C GLU A 220 -21.52 16.81 -8.05
N GLN A 221 -20.57 16.31 -7.25
CA GLN A 221 -20.39 16.75 -5.87
C GLN A 221 -19.98 18.22 -5.79
N ARG A 222 -19.07 18.68 -6.66
CA ARG A 222 -18.70 20.10 -6.78
C ARG A 222 -19.89 20.96 -7.20
N ASN A 223 -20.63 20.55 -8.22
CA ASN A 223 -21.77 21.32 -8.75
C ASN A 223 -22.91 21.41 -7.72
N SER A 224 -23.16 20.33 -6.97
CA SER A 224 -24.13 20.33 -5.87
C SER A 224 -23.72 21.29 -4.75
N TYR A 225 -22.45 21.29 -4.33
CA TYR A 225 -21.94 22.26 -3.36
C TYR A 225 -22.01 23.72 -3.86
N ILE A 226 -21.65 23.96 -5.13
CA ILE A 226 -21.78 25.28 -5.79
C ILE A 226 -23.24 25.76 -5.77
N GLY A 227 -24.18 24.88 -6.09
CA GLY A 227 -25.63 25.15 -6.00
C GLY A 227 -26.11 25.40 -4.57
N LYS A 228 -25.54 24.73 -3.57
CA LYS A 228 -25.86 24.97 -2.14
C LYS A 228 -25.30 26.29 -1.59
N VAL A 229 -24.19 26.79 -2.12
CA VAL A 229 -23.55 28.06 -1.72
C VAL A 229 -24.19 29.27 -2.42
N PHE A 230 -24.39 29.19 -3.74
CA PHE A 230 -24.93 30.29 -4.56
C PHE A 230 -26.39 30.02 -4.98
N ARG A 231 -27.25 29.62 -4.03
CA ARG A 231 -28.59 29.04 -4.27
C ARG A 231 -29.41 29.79 -5.32
N ASP A 232 -29.43 31.12 -5.23
CA ASP A 232 -30.28 32.00 -6.03
C ASP A 232 -29.56 32.66 -7.23
N ASP A 233 -28.24 32.47 -7.35
CA ASP A 233 -27.38 33.14 -8.35
C ASP A 233 -26.82 32.13 -9.37
N LYS A 234 -27.67 31.75 -10.34
CA LYS A 234 -27.33 30.76 -11.39
C LYS A 234 -26.21 31.21 -12.32
N ASP A 235 -26.09 32.51 -12.59
CA ASP A 235 -25.04 33.04 -13.47
C ASP A 235 -23.67 32.94 -12.79
N LYS A 236 -23.61 33.22 -11.47
CA LYS A 236 -22.41 32.97 -10.67
C LYS A 236 -22.11 31.48 -10.51
N GLN A 237 -23.12 30.62 -10.32
CA GLN A 237 -22.90 29.15 -10.35
C GLN A 237 -22.22 28.73 -11.66
N MET A 238 -22.77 29.15 -12.81
CA MET A 238 -22.25 28.81 -14.14
C MET A 238 -20.84 29.36 -14.36
N LYS A 239 -20.59 30.63 -13.99
CA LYS A 239 -19.26 31.26 -14.06
C LYS A 239 -18.25 30.52 -13.19
N VAL A 240 -18.59 30.22 -11.94
CA VAL A 240 -17.70 29.53 -10.98
C VAL A 240 -17.37 28.11 -11.44
N GLN A 241 -18.36 27.37 -11.97
CA GLN A 241 -18.12 26.06 -12.58
C GLN A 241 -17.14 26.19 -13.76
N LYS A 242 -17.37 27.16 -14.65
CA LYS A 242 -16.49 27.40 -15.80
C LYS A 242 -15.08 27.83 -15.40
N THR A 243 -14.90 28.75 -14.45
CA THR A 243 -13.58 29.17 -13.93
C THR A 243 -12.77 27.99 -13.38
N ILE A 244 -13.45 26.98 -12.81
CA ILE A 244 -12.80 25.75 -12.32
C ILE A 244 -12.50 24.77 -13.47
N GLU A 245 -13.40 24.59 -14.43
CA GLU A 245 -13.24 23.61 -15.52
C GLU A 245 -12.30 24.09 -16.64
N ASP A 246 -12.27 25.39 -16.95
CA ASP A 246 -11.35 26.01 -17.92
C ASP A 246 -9.89 26.03 -17.43
N ASN A 247 -9.64 25.80 -16.14
CA ASN A 247 -8.28 25.74 -15.56
C ASN A 247 -7.98 24.33 -14.98
N PRO A 248 -7.29 23.47 -15.74
CA PRO A 248 -6.98 22.10 -15.31
C PRO A 248 -6.25 21.98 -13.97
N PHE A 249 -5.41 22.96 -13.59
CA PHE A 249 -4.73 22.94 -12.30
C PHE A 249 -5.69 23.25 -11.13
N ILE A 250 -6.58 24.23 -11.29
CA ILE A 250 -7.63 24.50 -10.29
C ILE A 250 -8.60 23.32 -10.20
N LEU A 251 -8.97 22.72 -11.34
CA LEU A 251 -9.78 21.50 -11.40
C LEU A 251 -9.16 20.35 -10.59
N ASP A 252 -7.84 20.16 -10.66
CA ASP A 252 -7.12 19.14 -9.89
C ASP A 252 -7.14 19.40 -8.39
N LEU A 253 -6.83 20.63 -7.97
CA LEU A 253 -6.94 21.00 -6.56
C LEU A 253 -8.38 20.80 -6.05
N CYS A 254 -9.37 21.14 -6.89
CA CYS A 254 -10.79 20.97 -6.58
C CYS A 254 -11.28 19.51 -6.52
N ARG A 255 -10.43 18.52 -6.85
CA ARG A 255 -10.69 17.10 -6.56
C ARG A 255 -10.45 16.74 -5.10
N VAL A 256 -9.83 17.62 -4.31
CA VAL A 256 -9.66 17.50 -2.85
C VAL A 256 -10.68 18.42 -2.15
N PRO A 257 -11.64 17.89 -1.38
CA PRO A 257 -12.74 18.67 -0.79
C PRO A 257 -12.32 19.92 -0.03
N VAL A 258 -11.29 19.85 0.83
CA VAL A 258 -10.86 21.04 1.60
C VAL A 258 -10.28 22.14 0.71
N LEU A 259 -9.55 21.79 -0.35
CA LEU A 259 -8.99 22.75 -1.29
C LEU A 259 -10.10 23.37 -2.15
N PHE A 260 -11.07 22.57 -2.59
CA PHE A 260 -12.27 23.03 -3.28
C PHE A 260 -13.09 24.03 -2.43
N VAL A 261 -13.34 23.73 -1.15
CA VAL A 261 -14.03 24.64 -0.22
C VAL A 261 -13.29 25.96 -0.08
N LEU A 262 -11.96 25.91 0.05
CA LEU A 262 -11.09 27.11 0.09
C LEU A 262 -11.11 27.89 -1.23
N THR A 263 -11.15 27.22 -2.39
CA THR A 263 -11.30 27.87 -3.70
C THR A 263 -12.63 28.59 -3.82
N ILE A 264 -13.76 27.87 -3.66
CA ILE A 264 -15.11 28.41 -3.87
C ILE A 264 -15.37 29.66 -3.04
N HIS A 265 -14.99 29.62 -1.76
CA HIS A 265 -15.25 30.72 -0.85
C HIS A 265 -14.32 31.94 -1.02
N ASN A 266 -13.28 31.84 -1.84
CA ASN A 266 -12.35 32.93 -2.14
C ASN A 266 -12.20 33.19 -3.65
N ILE A 267 -13.08 32.64 -4.50
CA ILE A 267 -12.84 32.54 -5.95
C ILE A 267 -12.75 33.91 -6.64
N GLU A 268 -13.53 34.91 -6.21
CA GLU A 268 -13.46 36.29 -6.74
C GLU A 268 -12.08 36.93 -6.54
N SER A 269 -11.35 36.53 -5.50
CA SER A 269 -10.00 37.02 -5.22
C SER A 269 -8.94 36.18 -5.94
N LEU A 270 -9.16 34.87 -6.09
CA LEU A 270 -8.31 33.99 -6.90
C LEU A 270 -8.36 34.33 -8.40
N GLU A 271 -9.53 34.73 -8.94
CA GLU A 271 -9.69 35.23 -10.31
C GLU A 271 -8.85 36.48 -10.61
N ARG A 272 -8.38 37.19 -9.59
CA ARG A 272 -7.48 38.36 -9.72
C ARG A 272 -6.00 38.00 -9.64
N THR A 273 -5.66 36.73 -9.39
CA THR A 273 -4.26 36.26 -9.31
C THR A 273 -3.83 35.57 -10.60
N GLU A 274 -2.59 35.77 -11.02
CA GLU A 274 -2.04 35.15 -12.24
C GLU A 274 -1.97 33.62 -12.15
N LYS A 275 -1.72 32.96 -13.30
CA LYS A 275 -1.77 31.51 -13.52
C LYS A 275 -1.07 30.69 -12.43
N VAL A 276 -1.81 30.30 -11.40
CA VAL A 276 -1.36 29.36 -10.37
C VAL A 276 -1.19 27.98 -11.00
N ALA A 277 0.01 27.39 -10.85
CA ALA A 277 0.39 26.12 -11.47
C ALA A 277 1.11 25.14 -10.51
N ARG A 278 1.24 25.50 -9.24
CA ARG A 278 1.88 24.73 -8.14
C ARG A 278 1.07 24.94 -6.86
N ILE A 279 1.10 23.99 -5.92
CA ILE A 279 0.27 24.10 -4.71
C ILE A 279 0.82 25.09 -3.68
N THR A 280 2.13 25.34 -3.63
CA THR A 280 2.68 26.32 -2.67
C THR A 280 2.20 27.75 -2.95
N PRO A 281 2.22 28.27 -4.20
CA PRO A 281 1.59 29.54 -4.53
C PRO A 281 0.07 29.57 -4.30
N PHE A 282 -0.64 28.47 -4.54
CA PHE A 282 -2.08 28.39 -4.25
C PHE A 282 -2.39 28.59 -2.76
N VAL A 283 -1.69 27.85 -1.88
CA VAL A 283 -1.87 27.93 -0.43
C VAL A 283 -1.34 29.27 0.13
N LYS A 284 -0.24 29.80 -0.43
CA LYS A 284 0.25 31.15 -0.13
C LYS A 284 -0.84 32.20 -0.44
N ASN A 285 -1.43 32.19 -1.64
CA ASN A 285 -2.46 33.15 -2.02
C ASN A 285 -3.67 33.06 -1.07
N ILE A 286 -4.10 31.85 -0.67
CA ILE A 286 -5.14 31.68 0.35
C ILE A 286 -4.75 32.34 1.67
N ILE A 287 -3.55 32.08 2.16
CA ILE A 287 -3.08 32.62 3.45
C ILE A 287 -2.92 34.15 3.40
N GLU A 288 -2.49 34.71 2.27
CA GLU A 288 -2.43 36.17 2.04
C GLU A 288 -3.83 36.81 1.88
N MET A 289 -4.83 36.07 1.36
CA MET A 289 -6.23 36.52 1.35
C MET A 289 -6.87 36.49 2.74
N LEU A 290 -6.51 35.52 3.58
CA LEU A 290 -6.95 35.44 4.99
C LEU A 290 -6.33 36.55 5.84
N CYS A 291 -5.03 36.79 5.71
CA CYS A 291 -4.29 37.78 6.49
C CYS A 291 -3.45 38.70 5.58
N PRO A 292 -4.05 39.73 4.95
CA PRO A 292 -3.37 40.62 4.00
C PRO A 292 -2.14 41.34 4.56
N SER A 293 -2.08 41.57 5.88
CA SER A 293 -0.93 42.14 6.59
C SER A 293 0.35 41.29 6.47
N MET A 294 0.26 39.99 6.22
CA MET A 294 1.45 39.15 5.96
C MET A 294 2.23 39.54 4.71
N SER A 295 1.58 40.19 3.73
CA SER A 295 2.24 40.67 2.52
C SER A 295 3.32 41.75 2.79
N LEU A 296 3.28 42.37 3.99
CA LEU A 296 4.28 43.31 4.48
C LEU A 296 5.43 42.58 5.20
N GLU A 297 5.13 41.61 6.07
CA GLU A 297 6.16 40.75 6.71
C GLU A 297 7.03 40.04 5.67
N PHE A 298 6.42 39.56 4.57
CA PHE A 298 7.12 38.88 3.47
C PHE A 298 8.08 39.79 2.70
N LYS A 299 7.92 41.12 2.79
CA LYS A 299 8.81 42.11 2.15
C LYS A 299 9.87 42.68 3.10
N ALA A 300 9.66 42.58 4.41
CA ALA A 300 10.64 43.00 5.42
C ALA A 300 11.73 41.94 5.62
N ASN A 301 11.36 40.66 5.69
CA ASN A 301 12.24 39.58 6.13
C ASN A 301 13.06 38.93 4.99
N SER A 302 13.48 39.70 3.99
CA SER A 302 14.38 39.23 2.92
C SER A 302 15.87 39.31 3.28
N GLY A 303 16.20 39.57 4.56
CA GLY A 303 17.58 39.61 5.04
C GLY A 303 17.68 39.51 6.56
N ILE A 304 18.32 38.42 7.04
CA ILE A 304 18.60 38.11 8.45
C ILE A 304 17.33 37.79 9.28
N PRO A 305 17.33 36.76 10.15
CA PRO A 305 16.28 36.60 11.15
C PRO A 305 16.35 37.76 12.13
N ASP A 306 15.28 38.56 12.19
CA ASP A 306 15.23 39.72 13.07
C ASP A 306 15.55 39.32 14.51
N LYS A 307 16.56 39.95 15.10
CA LYS A 307 17.00 39.61 16.47
C LYS A 307 15.83 39.94 17.40
N GLN A 308 15.36 38.95 18.16
CA GLN A 308 14.17 39.06 19.01
C GLN A 308 14.13 40.35 19.87
N ILE A 309 13.51 41.41 19.36
CA ILE A 309 13.25 42.66 20.10
C ILE A 309 12.09 42.46 21.11
N SER A 310 11.24 41.44 20.91
CA SER A 310 10.00 41.23 21.68
C SER A 310 9.98 40.00 22.59
N GLY A 311 10.96 39.09 22.48
CA GLY A 311 10.99 37.82 23.24
C GLY A 311 9.84 36.83 22.94
N LYS A 312 8.95 37.13 21.98
CA LYS A 312 7.83 36.27 21.58
C LYS A 312 8.24 35.24 20.52
N LEU A 313 7.55 34.11 20.52
CA LEU A 313 7.67 33.05 19.51
C LEU A 313 6.94 33.46 18.21
N SER A 314 7.41 32.96 17.07
CA SER A 314 6.72 33.16 15.79
C SER A 314 5.62 32.11 15.57
N LEU A 315 4.57 32.45 14.81
CA LEU A 315 3.55 31.46 14.43
C LEU A 315 4.13 30.30 13.60
N ALA A 316 5.18 30.55 12.83
CA ALA A 316 5.90 29.55 12.04
C ALA A 316 6.61 28.51 12.94
N GLU A 317 7.22 28.97 14.03
CA GLU A 317 7.87 28.13 15.03
C GLU A 317 6.85 27.30 15.84
N ILE A 318 5.73 27.90 16.24
CA ILE A 318 4.61 27.17 16.87
C ILE A 318 4.07 26.09 15.93
N ALA A 319 3.87 26.42 14.65
CA ALA A 319 3.40 25.47 13.64
C ALA A 319 4.36 24.29 13.46
N TYR A 320 5.66 24.56 13.33
CA TYR A 320 6.70 23.54 13.16
C TYR A 320 6.78 22.61 14.36
N ASN A 321 6.96 23.17 15.56
CA ASN A 321 7.09 22.39 16.79
C ASN A 321 5.81 21.56 17.07
N GLY A 322 4.63 22.10 16.75
CA GLY A 322 3.36 21.40 16.90
C GLY A 322 3.12 20.22 15.95
N LEU A 323 3.85 20.11 14.83
CA LEU A 323 3.72 18.97 13.91
C LEU A 323 4.71 17.83 14.15
N CYS A 324 5.86 18.11 14.79
CA CYS A 324 6.89 17.13 15.08
C CYS A 324 6.37 15.91 15.85
N ARG A 325 6.64 14.70 15.36
CA ARG A 325 6.30 13.44 16.05
C ARG A 325 6.86 13.39 17.47
N GLY A 326 6.16 12.72 18.37
CA GLY A 326 6.55 12.57 19.78
C GLY A 326 6.25 13.79 20.67
N PHE A 327 6.10 14.97 20.08
CA PHE A 327 5.71 16.22 20.76
C PHE A 327 4.51 16.92 20.07
N GLN A 328 3.77 16.18 19.24
CA GLN A 328 2.74 16.75 18.36
C GLN A 328 1.65 17.46 19.16
N GLN A 329 1.54 18.78 18.95
CA GLN A 329 0.57 19.65 19.59
C GLN A 329 -0.25 20.35 18.51
N LEU A 330 -1.54 20.00 18.43
CA LEU A 330 -2.47 20.52 17.42
C LEU A 330 -3.45 21.57 18.00
N SER A 331 -3.37 21.82 19.32
CA SER A 331 -4.07 22.92 20.01
C SER A 331 -3.27 23.44 21.20
N TRP A 332 -3.41 24.74 21.47
CA TRP A 332 -2.73 25.47 22.54
C TRP A 332 -3.77 26.23 23.37
N GLN A 333 -3.47 26.53 24.63
CA GLN A 333 -4.34 27.42 25.42
C GLN A 333 -4.35 28.83 24.81
N LYS A 334 -5.53 29.45 24.73
CA LYS A 334 -5.71 30.78 24.12
C LYS A 334 -4.79 31.82 24.75
N ASN A 335 -4.76 31.90 26.08
CA ASN A 335 -3.91 32.81 26.83
C ASN A 335 -2.41 32.62 26.49
N PHE A 336 -1.96 31.37 26.26
CA PHE A 336 -0.58 31.10 25.86
C PHE A 336 -0.26 31.70 24.48
N ILE A 337 -1.17 31.58 23.51
CA ILE A 337 -1.03 32.19 22.18
C ILE A 337 -1.01 33.72 22.28
N GLU A 338 -1.98 34.31 22.97
CA GLU A 338 -2.11 35.78 23.12
C GLU A 338 -0.85 36.39 23.77
N MET A 339 -0.37 35.78 24.86
CA MET A 339 0.81 36.26 25.58
C MET A 339 2.12 36.00 24.81
N ASN A 340 2.35 34.79 24.29
CA ASN A 340 3.69 34.36 23.86
C ASN A 340 3.95 34.39 22.35
N VAL A 341 2.92 34.54 21.50
CA VAL A 341 3.08 34.53 20.04
C VAL A 341 3.01 35.96 19.48
N SER A 342 3.90 36.30 18.54
CA SER A 342 3.85 37.58 17.82
C SER A 342 2.62 37.66 16.90
N ASN A 343 1.99 38.84 16.81
CA ASN A 343 0.80 39.09 15.98
C ASN A 343 -0.41 38.16 16.27
N SER A 344 -0.49 37.62 17.49
CA SER A 344 -1.53 36.68 17.96
C SER A 344 -2.97 37.14 17.71
N GLU A 345 -3.26 38.42 17.97
CA GLU A 345 -4.56 39.05 17.70
C GLU A 345 -4.91 39.00 16.19
N ASN A 346 -3.99 39.41 15.31
CA ASN A 346 -4.17 39.32 13.86
C ASN A 346 -4.39 37.88 13.36
N TRP A 347 -3.72 36.88 13.96
CA TRP A 347 -3.92 35.47 13.59
C TRP A 347 -5.31 34.93 13.97
N LEU A 348 -5.86 35.42 15.08
CA LEU A 348 -7.22 35.08 15.52
C LEU A 348 -8.29 35.82 14.71
N ASP A 349 -8.08 37.11 14.42
CA ASP A 349 -9.03 37.93 13.65
C ASP A 349 -9.07 37.61 12.15
N SER A 350 -7.94 37.22 11.56
CA SER A 350 -7.88 36.61 10.21
C SER A 350 -8.43 35.18 10.16
N GLY A 351 -8.69 34.57 11.33
CA GLY A 351 -9.13 33.18 11.44
C GLY A 351 -8.12 32.15 10.94
N ILE A 352 -6.84 32.51 10.74
CA ILE A 352 -5.73 31.55 10.54
C ILE A 352 -5.59 30.64 11.77
N LEU A 353 -5.80 31.22 12.95
CA LEU A 353 -6.04 30.52 14.20
C LEU A 353 -7.54 30.58 14.53
N THR A 354 -8.08 29.45 14.98
CA THR A 354 -9.49 29.31 15.37
C THR A 354 -9.58 28.95 16.85
N VAL A 355 -10.43 29.68 17.59
CA VAL A 355 -10.72 29.37 18.99
C VAL A 355 -11.65 28.16 19.07
N VAL A 356 -11.43 27.29 20.05
CA VAL A 356 -12.26 26.13 20.35
C VAL A 356 -12.57 26.13 21.84
N ASP A 357 -13.86 26.09 22.18
CA ASP A 357 -14.33 25.86 23.56
C ASP A 357 -14.07 24.40 23.96
N SER A 358 -13.01 24.14 24.72
CA SER A 358 -12.77 22.81 25.31
C SER A 358 -13.98 22.35 26.14
N ASN A 359 -14.68 23.31 26.75
CA ASN A 359 -15.94 23.11 27.49
C ASN A 359 -17.16 23.78 26.80
N ALA A 360 -17.42 23.45 25.53
CA ALA A 360 -18.69 23.78 24.86
C ALA A 360 -19.90 23.05 25.51
N ALA A 361 -20.33 23.52 26.69
CA ALA A 361 -21.49 23.08 27.45
C ALA A 361 -21.82 24.14 28.54
N LEU A 362 -23.10 24.25 28.92
CA LEU A 362 -23.61 25.14 29.98
C LEU A 362 -23.64 26.65 29.67
N VAL A 363 -24.37 27.01 28.60
CA VAL A 363 -25.34 28.11 28.70
C VAL A 363 -26.70 27.50 28.40
N ASP A 364 -27.69 27.72 29.28
CA ASP A 364 -29.08 27.34 28.99
C ASP A 364 -29.78 28.47 28.24
N THR A 365 -30.29 28.15 27.05
CA THR A 365 -31.18 29.03 26.26
C THR A 365 -32.63 28.61 26.42
N SER A 366 -33.05 28.43 27.68
CA SER A 366 -34.44 28.12 28.07
C SER A 366 -35.15 29.26 28.79
N ASP A 367 -34.75 30.52 28.55
CA ASP A 367 -35.58 31.67 28.93
C ASP A 367 -35.31 32.94 28.10
N GLN A 368 -36.05 33.12 27.00
CA GLN A 368 -36.48 34.45 26.50
C GLN A 368 -37.53 34.33 25.38
N ASN A 369 -38.75 33.98 25.77
CA ASN A 369 -39.92 34.11 24.91
C ASN A 369 -40.88 35.18 25.48
N ARG A 370 -40.47 36.46 25.39
CA ARG A 370 -41.24 37.63 25.83
C ARG A 370 -41.16 38.78 24.81
N THR A 371 -42.10 38.76 23.89
CA THR A 371 -42.77 39.89 23.20
C THR A 371 -42.19 41.32 23.27
N LEU A 372 -42.06 41.93 22.07
CA LEU A 372 -42.13 43.37 21.75
C LEU A 372 -40.92 44.24 22.20
N SER A 373 -40.56 45.35 21.52
CA SER A 373 -41.18 46.08 20.40
C SER A 373 -40.14 46.69 19.43
N ASP A 374 -40.59 47.22 18.29
CA ASP A 374 -39.79 47.97 17.32
C ASP A 374 -39.17 49.28 17.88
N SER A 375 -37.99 49.67 17.37
CA SER A 375 -37.72 51.08 17.04
C SER A 375 -36.52 51.29 16.09
N TYR A 376 -36.78 52.01 15.01
CA TYR A 376 -35.85 52.66 14.07
C TYR A 376 -34.65 53.38 14.73
N TRP A 377 -33.48 53.40 14.06
CA TRP A 377 -33.07 54.58 13.26
C TRP A 377 -31.98 54.26 12.21
N SER A 378 -31.72 55.25 11.34
CA SER A 378 -30.98 55.14 10.08
C SER A 378 -29.48 55.46 10.13
N SER A 379 -28.79 55.06 9.06
CA SER A 379 -27.55 55.65 8.53
C SER A 379 -27.43 57.18 8.65
N LYS A 380 -26.21 57.71 8.84
CA LYS A 380 -25.50 58.50 7.79
C LYS A 380 -24.06 58.93 8.14
N SER A 381 -23.30 59.13 7.06
CA SER A 381 -21.94 59.66 6.85
C SER A 381 -21.50 60.94 7.59
N ASN A 382 -20.19 61.03 7.89
CA ASN A 382 -19.22 62.11 7.54
C ASN A 382 -17.95 61.96 8.45
N THR A 383 -16.69 61.87 8.00
CA THR A 383 -15.77 62.74 7.19
C THR A 383 -15.11 63.93 7.93
N SER A 384 -13.87 64.22 7.54
CA SER A 384 -13.04 65.45 7.69
C SER A 384 -12.19 65.73 8.96
N LEU A 385 -10.89 65.41 8.85
CA LEU A 385 -9.72 66.33 8.81
C LEU A 385 -9.22 67.14 10.03
N SER A 386 -7.88 67.30 10.05
CA SER A 386 -7.04 68.27 10.82
C SER A 386 -6.93 68.03 12.35
N GLY A 387 -5.89 68.51 13.04
CA GLY A 387 -4.69 69.25 12.60
C GLY A 387 -3.68 69.40 13.75
N ALA A 388 -2.39 69.63 13.45
CA ALA A 388 -1.30 69.58 14.43
C ALA A 388 -1.15 70.83 15.33
N ALA A 389 -0.66 70.61 16.55
CA ALA A 389 0.19 71.55 17.30
C ALA A 389 0.99 70.79 18.39
N ALA A 390 2.09 71.35 18.88
CA ALA A 390 2.98 70.72 19.86
C ALA A 390 3.37 71.70 20.97
N THR A 391 3.78 71.18 22.13
CA THR A 391 4.62 71.89 23.11
C THR A 391 5.61 70.93 23.79
N SER A 392 6.79 71.46 24.06
CA SER A 392 7.89 70.85 24.84
C SER A 392 7.86 71.41 26.29
N ALA A 393 8.80 71.21 27.22
CA ALA A 393 10.21 70.79 27.15
C ALA A 393 10.76 70.41 28.56
N THR A 394 12.08 70.11 28.62
CA THR A 394 13.01 70.30 29.75
C THR A 394 12.82 69.48 31.06
N CYS A 395 13.86 69.13 31.83
CA CYS A 395 15.32 69.05 31.61
C CYS A 395 15.99 68.27 32.78
N GLN A 396 17.15 67.62 32.55
CA GLN A 396 18.44 67.93 33.19
C GLN A 396 19.53 66.87 32.89
N ASN A 397 20.77 67.34 32.68
CA ASN A 397 22.04 66.58 32.66
C ASN A 397 22.81 66.90 33.98
N THR A 398 24.03 66.45 34.31
CA THR A 398 25.15 65.74 33.60
C THR A 398 25.56 64.47 34.41
N GLU A 399 26.78 63.94 34.65
CA GLU A 399 28.21 64.28 34.49
C GLU A 399 29.10 63.02 34.32
N ASP A 400 30.18 63.16 33.54
CA ASP A 400 31.58 62.63 33.64
C ASP A 400 31.86 61.18 34.14
N MET A 401 32.50 60.27 33.36
CA MET A 401 33.94 60.14 32.95
C MET A 401 34.87 59.55 34.06
N VAL A 402 35.86 58.65 33.83
CA VAL A 402 36.47 58.08 32.58
C VAL A 402 37.21 56.73 32.77
N SER A 403 37.29 55.88 31.72
CA SER A 403 38.24 54.72 31.47
C SER A 403 38.22 53.50 32.45
N LEU A 404 38.65 52.24 32.16
CA LEU A 404 39.67 51.64 31.25
C LEU A 404 39.29 50.20 30.75
N ASN A 405 39.81 49.81 29.58
CA ASN A 405 40.20 48.47 29.03
C ASN A 405 39.28 47.21 28.96
N GLU A 406 38.99 46.83 27.70
CA GLU A 406 39.14 45.50 27.03
C GLU A 406 38.56 44.17 27.60
N ASP A 407 37.48 43.73 26.94
CA ASP A 407 37.23 42.39 26.36
C ASP A 407 37.62 41.06 27.07
N LYS A 408 36.58 40.25 27.40
CA LYS A 408 36.47 38.82 26.99
C LYS A 408 35.05 38.25 27.15
N LYS A 409 34.68 37.30 26.29
CA LYS A 409 33.33 36.68 26.20
C LYS A 409 33.19 35.42 27.09
N LYS A 410 31.99 35.21 27.67
CA LYS A 410 31.29 33.89 27.69
C LYS A 410 29.81 34.02 28.15
N PRO A 411 28.91 33.08 27.78
CA PRO A 411 27.48 33.15 28.09
C PRO A 411 27.05 32.22 29.25
N TRP A 412 25.80 32.37 29.72
CA TRP A 412 25.11 31.39 30.58
C TRP A 412 23.76 31.00 29.93
N PHE A 413 23.27 29.79 30.24
CA PHE A 413 22.03 29.23 29.71
C PHE A 413 21.48 28.19 30.70
N GLN A 414 20.31 28.41 31.29
CA GLN A 414 19.48 27.37 31.93
C GLN A 414 18.09 27.93 32.29
N SER A 415 17.05 27.12 32.10
CA SER A 415 15.71 27.34 32.64
C SER A 415 15.01 25.98 32.76
N THR A 416 14.27 25.77 33.85
CA THR A 416 13.94 24.41 34.31
C THR A 416 12.50 24.30 34.83
N ALA A 417 11.62 23.69 34.03
CA ALA A 417 10.28 23.21 34.41
C ALA A 417 9.82 22.19 33.35
N THR A 418 9.13 21.07 33.62
CA THR A 418 8.33 20.68 34.79
C THR A 418 8.40 19.17 35.10
N LYS A 419 8.42 18.83 36.40
CA LYS A 419 8.12 17.55 37.11
C LYS A 419 8.62 17.75 38.55
N THR A 420 8.01 17.30 39.64
CA THR A 420 6.95 16.30 39.90
C THR A 420 6.20 16.72 41.18
N PHE A 421 4.97 16.27 41.44
CA PHE A 421 4.42 16.30 42.82
C PHE A 421 3.38 15.21 43.10
N LEU A 422 3.77 14.22 43.91
CA LEU A 422 2.93 13.33 44.72
C LEU A 422 3.86 12.52 45.66
N GLY A 423 3.75 12.73 46.98
CA GLY A 423 4.63 12.07 47.96
C GLY A 423 4.59 12.76 49.33
N GLN A 424 4.14 12.05 50.36
CA GLN A 424 3.80 12.59 51.68
C GLN A 424 5.01 12.73 52.63
N ALA A 425 5.02 13.78 53.45
CA ALA A 425 5.28 13.73 54.90
C ALA A 425 4.93 15.11 55.51
N GLY A 426 4.68 15.22 56.81
CA GLY A 426 4.32 16.51 57.41
C GLY A 426 4.47 16.59 58.94
N SER A 427 4.33 17.80 59.47
CA SER A 427 4.30 18.10 60.90
C SER A 427 3.44 19.36 61.19
N LYS A 428 3.08 19.54 62.47
CA LYS A 428 2.25 20.65 62.99
C LYS A 428 3.05 21.98 62.90
N MET A 429 2.48 23.19 63.00
CA MET A 429 1.46 23.66 63.95
C MET A 429 1.07 25.12 63.63
N GLY A 430 -0.16 25.55 63.93
CA GLY A 430 -0.55 26.98 63.91
C GLY A 430 -1.94 27.24 63.35
N SER A 431 -2.80 27.91 64.12
CA SER A 431 -4.22 28.12 63.82
C SER A 431 -4.57 29.57 63.52
N LYS A 432 -5.46 29.81 62.55
CA LYS A 432 -6.74 30.51 62.79
C LYS A 432 -7.69 30.40 61.60
N GLU A 433 -8.98 30.54 61.89
CA GLU A 433 -10.08 30.45 60.93
C GLU A 433 -10.39 31.81 60.28
N ALA A 434 -10.82 31.77 59.02
CA ALA A 434 -11.74 32.74 58.44
C ALA A 434 -12.50 32.03 57.31
N TYR A 435 -13.81 31.82 57.49
CA TYR A 435 -14.68 31.36 56.42
C TYR A 435 -15.14 32.59 55.63
N ASP A 436 -14.96 32.60 54.32
CA ASP A 436 -15.75 33.45 53.43
C ASP A 436 -16.07 32.68 52.14
N THR A 437 -17.32 32.79 51.69
CA THR A 437 -17.89 32.00 50.59
C THR A 437 -17.68 32.66 49.24
N GLY A 438 -16.41 32.80 48.85
CA GLY A 438 -16.01 33.32 47.54
C GLY A 438 -16.39 32.38 46.40
N PHE A 439 -17.27 32.85 45.50
CA PHE A 439 -17.76 32.11 44.35
C PHE A 439 -16.63 31.91 43.31
N LEU A 440 -15.96 30.75 43.33
CA LEU A 440 -14.90 30.40 42.38
C LEU A 440 -15.46 30.26 40.96
N ALA A 441 -15.42 31.35 40.20
CA ALA A 441 -15.66 31.36 38.76
C ALA A 441 -14.63 30.45 38.06
N LYS A 442 -15.03 29.20 37.75
CA LYS A 442 -14.19 28.24 37.03
C LYS A 442 -13.84 28.81 35.66
N HIS A 443 -12.56 29.12 35.44
CA HIS A 443 -12.07 29.55 34.14
C HIS A 443 -12.41 28.51 33.07
N VAL A 444 -13.13 28.95 32.03
CA VAL A 444 -13.25 28.19 30.78
C VAL A 444 -11.87 28.21 30.12
N SER A 445 -11.22 27.04 30.06
CA SER A 445 -10.02 26.86 29.24
C SER A 445 -10.42 26.96 27.76
N LEU A 446 -10.14 28.11 27.14
CA LEU A 446 -10.25 28.27 25.71
C LEU A 446 -8.99 27.69 25.05
N GLU A 447 -9.16 26.85 24.04
CA GLU A 447 -8.08 26.37 23.19
C GLU A 447 -8.08 27.12 21.85
N VAL A 448 -6.95 27.06 21.17
CA VAL A 448 -6.70 27.66 19.85
C VAL A 448 -5.98 26.62 19.00
N LYS A 449 -6.40 26.46 17.75
CA LYS A 449 -5.78 25.56 16.76
C LYS A 449 -5.63 26.28 15.42
N PHE A 450 -4.76 25.78 14.54
CA PHE A 450 -4.76 26.22 13.15
C PHE A 450 -6.09 25.89 12.46
N LEU A 451 -6.51 26.78 11.56
CA LEU A 451 -7.72 26.65 10.73
C LEU A 451 -7.82 25.29 10.03
N HIS A 452 -6.72 24.86 9.39
CA HIS A 452 -6.59 23.55 8.77
C HIS A 452 -5.13 23.10 8.78
N LYS A 453 -4.89 21.77 8.80
CA LYS A 453 -3.54 21.19 8.88
C LYS A 453 -2.61 21.69 7.77
N ILE A 454 -3.11 21.86 6.54
CA ILE A 454 -2.30 22.38 5.41
C ILE A 454 -1.76 23.82 5.64
N ILE A 455 -2.47 24.64 6.43
CA ILE A 455 -2.02 26.00 6.78
C ILE A 455 -0.93 25.91 7.85
N GLN A 456 -1.08 25.02 8.83
CA GLN A 456 -0.01 24.70 9.79
C GLN A 456 1.23 24.14 9.07
N GLU A 457 1.07 23.23 8.11
CA GLU A 457 2.17 22.68 7.32
C GLU A 457 2.89 23.76 6.49
N TRP A 458 2.17 24.77 5.97
CA TRP A 458 2.78 25.93 5.29
C TRP A 458 3.57 26.82 6.24
N PHE A 459 3.04 27.12 7.44
CA PHE A 459 3.78 27.88 8.45
C PHE A 459 5.00 27.11 8.98
N ALA A 460 4.89 25.79 9.16
CA ALA A 460 6.01 24.92 9.52
C ALA A 460 7.09 24.89 8.41
N ALA A 461 6.67 24.78 7.14
CA ALA A 461 7.57 24.82 6.01
C ALA A 461 8.32 26.16 5.89
N LYS A 462 7.65 27.28 6.20
CA LYS A 462 8.26 28.61 6.29
C LYS A 462 9.35 28.64 7.37
N GLN A 463 9.12 28.03 8.53
CA GLN A 463 10.14 27.92 9.58
C GLN A 463 11.33 27.08 9.13
N PHE A 464 11.09 25.88 8.57
CA PHE A 464 12.17 24.99 8.13
C PHE A 464 13.02 25.63 7.01
N ALA A 465 12.38 26.22 6.00
CA ALA A 465 13.06 26.92 4.91
C ALA A 465 13.87 28.14 5.41
N LEU A 466 13.30 28.94 6.32
CA LEU A 466 14.01 30.07 6.93
C LEU A 466 15.25 29.60 7.70
N MET A 467 15.14 28.56 8.52
CA MET A 467 16.31 28.01 9.23
C MET A 467 17.36 27.47 8.27
N MET A 468 16.97 26.76 7.20
CA MET A 468 17.90 26.27 6.16
C MET A 468 18.65 27.42 5.45
N SER A 469 17.97 28.53 5.19
CA SER A 469 18.56 29.72 4.52
C SER A 469 19.53 30.53 5.38
N VAL A 470 19.55 30.30 6.71
CA VAL A 470 20.41 31.01 7.68
C VAL A 470 21.74 30.29 7.93
N LEU A 471 21.78 28.98 7.68
CA LEU A 471 22.98 28.15 7.83
C LEU A 471 23.93 28.38 6.66
N GLN A 472 25.21 28.62 6.96
CA GLN A 472 26.19 29.11 5.97
C GLN A 472 26.90 27.99 5.22
N THR A 473 26.90 26.76 5.74
CA THR A 473 27.58 25.62 5.10
C THR A 473 26.66 24.44 4.85
N ALA A 474 26.90 23.72 3.75
CA ALA A 474 26.19 22.49 3.42
C ALA A 474 26.30 21.40 4.52
N LYS A 475 27.39 21.41 5.30
CA LYS A 475 27.58 20.49 6.43
C LYS A 475 26.62 20.81 7.59
N GLU A 476 26.41 22.08 7.90
CA GLU A 476 25.41 22.52 8.88
C GLU A 476 23.99 22.27 8.38
N GLN A 477 23.71 22.56 7.10
CA GLN A 477 22.41 22.32 6.47
C GLN A 477 22.04 20.83 6.47
N ARG A 478 22.96 19.93 6.07
CA ARG A 478 22.74 18.47 6.14
C ARG A 478 22.57 17.99 7.58
N LYS A 479 23.35 18.51 8.54
CA LYS A 479 23.19 18.18 9.97
C LYS A 479 21.81 18.59 10.48
N PHE A 480 21.41 19.85 10.26
CA PHE A 480 20.11 20.38 10.66
C PHE A 480 18.97 19.59 10.02
N ALA A 481 19.02 19.34 8.71
CA ALA A 481 18.02 18.54 8.01
C ALA A 481 17.91 17.14 8.63
N ASN A 482 19.03 16.44 8.85
CA ASN A 482 19.02 15.11 9.46
C ASN A 482 18.50 15.11 10.92
N GLU A 483 18.82 16.11 11.74
CA GLU A 483 18.31 16.23 13.12
C GLU A 483 16.81 16.59 13.17
N ARG A 484 16.31 17.34 12.19
CA ARG A 484 14.95 17.91 12.19
C ARG A 484 13.93 17.05 11.44
N LEU A 485 14.32 16.46 10.31
CA LEU A 485 13.44 15.62 9.48
C LEU A 485 13.15 14.25 10.12
N LEU A 486 13.96 13.79 11.09
CA LEU A 486 13.64 12.61 11.92
C LEU A 486 12.25 12.68 12.59
N TRP A 487 11.74 13.90 12.83
CA TRP A 487 10.44 14.16 13.45
C TRP A 487 9.32 14.47 12.44
N VAL A 488 9.66 14.59 11.15
CA VAL A 488 8.73 14.90 10.05
C VAL A 488 8.43 13.62 9.28
N ASP A 489 7.18 13.19 9.28
CA ASP A 489 6.77 12.01 8.54
C ASP A 489 6.42 12.35 7.09
N PRO A 490 7.05 11.73 6.07
CA PRO A 490 6.63 11.93 4.68
C PRO A 490 5.22 11.36 4.42
N ALA A 491 4.77 10.35 5.18
CA ALA A 491 3.38 9.87 5.21
C ALA A 491 2.34 10.96 5.57
N ASP A 492 2.54 11.62 6.72
CA ASP A 492 1.59 12.58 7.30
C ASP A 492 1.80 14.03 6.84
N LEU A 493 3.05 14.45 6.64
CA LEU A 493 3.49 15.85 6.57
C LEU A 493 4.20 16.21 5.25
N HIS A 494 3.85 15.54 4.15
CA HIS A 494 4.50 15.81 2.86
C HIS A 494 4.32 17.26 2.36
N TYR A 495 3.31 18.00 2.82
CA TYR A 495 3.20 19.40 2.44
C TYR A 495 4.27 20.26 3.12
N VAL A 496 4.70 19.94 4.35
CA VAL A 496 5.86 20.61 4.97
C VAL A 496 7.08 20.52 4.05
N LEU A 497 7.39 19.32 3.57
CA LEU A 497 8.55 19.04 2.71
C LEU A 497 8.43 19.78 1.36
N ARG A 498 7.30 19.64 0.69
CA ARG A 498 6.99 20.28 -0.61
C ARG A 498 7.06 21.80 -0.54
N PHE A 499 6.40 22.38 0.46
CA PHE A 499 6.35 23.82 0.67
C PHE A 499 7.75 24.37 1.03
N SER A 500 8.57 23.65 1.79
CA SER A 500 9.97 24.06 2.04
C SER A 500 10.81 24.06 0.77
N CYS A 501 10.61 23.11 -0.13
CA CYS A 501 11.25 23.11 -1.45
C CYS A 501 10.83 24.30 -2.31
N ALA A 502 9.54 24.67 -2.35
CA ALA A 502 9.08 25.87 -3.08
C ALA A 502 9.50 27.20 -2.43
N LEU A 503 9.63 27.25 -1.11
CA LEU A 503 10.06 28.45 -0.38
C LEU A 503 11.58 28.66 -0.44
N HIS A 504 12.36 27.59 -0.58
CA HIS A 504 13.82 27.64 -0.71
C HIS A 504 14.34 26.40 -1.48
N PRO A 505 14.53 26.48 -2.81
CA PRO A 505 14.80 25.32 -3.70
C PRO A 505 15.89 24.35 -3.25
N HIS A 506 16.99 24.84 -2.67
CA HIS A 506 18.07 24.00 -2.13
C HIS A 506 17.62 23.02 -1.04
N CYS A 507 16.46 23.23 -0.39
CA CYS A 507 15.90 22.26 0.55
C CYS A 507 15.64 20.89 -0.11
N PHE A 508 15.37 20.84 -1.42
CA PHE A 508 15.15 19.58 -2.13
C PHE A 508 16.38 18.65 -2.10
N HIS A 509 17.61 19.18 -2.15
CA HIS A 509 18.82 18.37 -1.98
C HIS A 509 18.84 17.70 -0.61
N PHE A 510 18.77 18.47 0.47
CA PHE A 510 18.91 17.95 1.83
C PHE A 510 17.72 17.09 2.29
N ILE A 511 16.50 17.44 1.88
CA ILE A 511 15.30 16.60 2.09
C ILE A 511 15.43 15.31 1.27
N GLY A 512 15.89 15.40 0.02
CA GLY A 512 16.08 14.26 -0.87
C GLY A 512 17.11 13.27 -0.35
N GLU A 513 18.29 13.76 0.05
CA GLU A 513 19.31 12.94 0.71
C GLU A 513 18.77 12.28 1.97
N HIS A 514 18.14 13.04 2.88
CA HIS A 514 17.58 12.49 4.11
C HIS A 514 16.56 11.38 3.84
N LEU A 515 15.59 11.61 2.94
CA LEU A 515 14.55 10.62 2.64
C LEU A 515 15.13 9.36 2.01
N VAL A 516 16.11 9.49 1.11
CA VAL A 516 16.75 8.31 0.50
C VAL A 516 17.63 7.58 1.52
N GLU A 517 18.47 8.28 2.30
CA GLU A 517 19.28 7.66 3.36
C GLU A 517 18.43 6.99 4.45
N ARG A 518 17.22 7.52 4.73
CA ARG A 518 16.37 7.05 5.83
C ARG A 518 15.39 5.94 5.45
N TYR A 519 14.90 5.89 4.21
CA TYR A 519 13.82 5.00 3.79
C TYR A 519 14.20 4.03 2.65
N CYS A 520 15.35 4.19 2.01
CA CYS A 520 15.83 3.22 1.02
C CYS A 520 16.17 1.88 1.68
N SER A 521 15.89 0.79 0.98
CA SER A 521 16.20 -0.58 1.42
C SER A 521 17.65 -0.97 1.13
N GLU A 522 18.10 -2.09 1.72
CA GLU A 522 19.45 -2.66 1.53
C GLU A 522 19.80 -2.89 0.04
N ASN A 523 18.80 -3.24 -0.77
CA ASN A 523 18.93 -3.41 -2.23
C ASN A 523 18.91 -2.08 -3.02
N ASN A 524 19.06 -0.93 -2.36
CA ASN A 524 18.95 0.41 -2.94
C ASN A 524 17.61 0.74 -3.62
N ILE A 525 16.50 0.08 -3.22
CA ILE A 525 15.14 0.38 -3.69
C ILE A 525 14.46 1.37 -2.72
N ILE A 526 13.91 2.47 -3.24
CA ILE A 526 13.17 3.49 -2.48
C ILE A 526 11.67 3.12 -2.52
N PRO A 527 10.93 3.17 -1.39
CA PRO A 527 9.49 2.91 -1.38
C PRO A 527 8.71 3.89 -2.27
N GLU A 528 7.69 3.40 -2.97
CA GLU A 528 6.91 4.18 -3.96
C GLU A 528 6.34 5.48 -3.38
N PHE A 529 5.81 5.47 -2.15
CA PHE A 529 5.31 6.68 -1.47
C PHE A 529 6.40 7.72 -1.15
N ILE A 530 7.66 7.30 -1.03
CA ILE A 530 8.81 8.21 -0.87
C ILE A 530 9.20 8.76 -2.25
N MET A 531 9.20 7.94 -3.30
CA MET A 531 9.42 8.41 -4.68
C MET A 531 8.39 9.47 -5.08
N ASP A 532 7.10 9.24 -4.84
CA ASP A 532 6.03 10.22 -5.08
C ASP A 532 6.23 11.52 -4.25
N CYS A 533 6.65 11.40 -2.99
CA CYS A 533 7.00 12.56 -2.17
C CYS A 533 8.18 13.35 -2.76
N LEU A 534 9.22 12.67 -3.27
CA LEU A 534 10.38 13.28 -3.91
C LEU A 534 9.99 13.97 -5.23
N PHE A 535 9.19 13.31 -6.09
CA PHE A 535 8.64 13.92 -7.31
C PHE A 535 7.89 15.21 -6.99
N PHE A 536 6.98 15.19 -6.00
CA PHE A 536 6.25 16.39 -5.60
C PHE A 536 7.15 17.50 -5.03
N CYS A 537 8.21 17.15 -4.30
CA CYS A 537 9.17 18.14 -3.77
C CYS A 537 9.99 18.80 -4.90
N PHE A 538 10.40 18.02 -5.91
CA PHE A 538 11.09 18.52 -7.11
C PHE A 538 10.20 19.45 -7.95
N ALA A 539 8.94 19.08 -8.15
CA ALA A 539 7.99 19.89 -8.92
C ALA A 539 7.67 21.24 -8.24
N GLU A 540 7.73 21.30 -6.90
CA GLU A 540 7.45 22.51 -6.12
C GLU A 540 8.67 23.45 -6.05
N SER A 541 9.90 22.95 -5.90
CA SER A 541 11.13 23.78 -6.04
C SER A 541 11.25 24.38 -7.44
N GLY A 542 10.81 23.65 -8.46
CA GLY A 542 10.57 24.21 -9.79
C GLY A 542 11.62 23.94 -10.85
N GLY A 543 12.44 22.91 -10.66
CA GLY A 543 13.39 22.42 -11.68
C GLY A 543 14.73 23.14 -11.74
N ASP A 544 14.79 24.43 -11.40
CA ASP A 544 16.06 25.16 -11.24
C ASP A 544 16.67 24.87 -9.86
N ILE A 545 17.61 23.91 -9.83
CA ILE A 545 18.22 23.42 -8.60
C ILE A 545 19.68 23.01 -8.87
N GLY A 546 20.60 23.52 -8.04
CA GLY A 546 22.05 23.46 -8.27
C GLY A 546 22.68 22.05 -8.30
N PRO A 547 23.97 21.94 -8.68
CA PRO A 547 24.62 20.67 -9.05
C PRO A 547 24.60 19.59 -7.97
N ASP A 548 24.57 19.96 -6.68
CA ASP A 548 24.49 19.02 -5.55
C ASP A 548 23.24 18.12 -5.61
N VAL A 549 22.18 18.59 -6.27
CA VAL A 549 20.88 17.92 -6.38
C VAL A 549 20.93 16.72 -7.33
N ILE A 550 21.86 16.70 -8.28
CA ILE A 550 22.05 15.62 -9.26
C ILE A 550 22.24 14.27 -8.55
N GLY A 551 22.90 14.25 -7.39
CA GLY A 551 23.10 13.04 -6.58
C GLY A 551 21.81 12.40 -6.03
N VAL A 552 20.72 13.17 -5.89
CA VAL A 552 19.38 12.64 -5.54
C VAL A 552 18.67 12.16 -6.80
N ILE A 553 18.66 12.97 -7.86
CA ILE A 553 18.03 12.65 -9.15
C ILE A 553 18.58 11.34 -9.72
N VAL A 554 19.91 11.15 -9.71
CA VAL A 554 20.57 9.90 -10.17
C VAL A 554 20.12 8.68 -9.36
N LYS A 555 19.84 8.81 -8.05
CA LYS A 555 19.31 7.70 -7.24
C LYS A 555 17.86 7.39 -7.59
N MET A 556 17.05 8.39 -7.96
CA MET A 556 15.68 8.21 -8.41
C MET A 556 15.60 7.60 -9.82
N CYS A 557 16.37 8.10 -10.78
CA CYS A 557 16.38 7.64 -12.17
C CYS A 557 16.98 6.23 -12.35
N LYS A 558 17.73 5.73 -11.37
CA LYS A 558 18.18 4.33 -11.28
C LYS A 558 17.08 3.32 -10.92
N GLN A 559 15.85 3.77 -10.68
CA GLN A 559 14.73 2.90 -10.32
C GLN A 559 13.64 2.90 -11.39
N ASP A 560 12.77 1.90 -11.31
CA ASP A 560 11.63 1.68 -12.17
C ASP A 560 10.54 2.75 -11.93
N ILE A 561 10.53 3.81 -12.73
CA ILE A 561 9.58 4.92 -12.60
C ILE A 561 8.23 4.54 -13.22
N ARG A 562 7.19 4.42 -12.38
CA ARG A 562 5.84 4.06 -12.80
C ARG A 562 4.92 5.26 -12.93
N VAL A 563 4.24 5.37 -14.07
CA VAL A 563 3.24 6.40 -14.41
C VAL A 563 1.93 5.66 -14.70
N HIS A 564 1.03 5.63 -13.73
CA HIS A 564 -0.16 4.77 -13.75
C HIS A 564 -1.46 5.57 -13.91
N SER A 565 -2.41 5.02 -14.68
CA SER A 565 -3.68 5.67 -15.06
C SER A 565 -4.47 6.32 -13.91
N GLY A 566 -4.35 5.79 -12.69
CA GLY A 566 -5.05 6.26 -11.48
C GLY A 566 -4.40 7.45 -10.75
N ASP A 567 -3.19 7.85 -11.12
CA ASP A 567 -2.40 8.90 -10.46
C ASP A 567 -3.12 10.27 -10.48
N GLY A 568 -2.64 11.21 -9.66
CA GLY A 568 -3.03 12.60 -9.77
C GLY A 568 -2.37 13.25 -10.98
N ARG A 569 -3.06 14.15 -11.70
CA ARG A 569 -2.45 14.96 -12.77
C ARG A 569 -1.22 15.74 -12.28
N LEU A 570 -1.25 16.25 -11.05
CA LEU A 570 -0.09 16.87 -10.40
C LEU A 570 1.10 15.90 -10.23
N LEU A 571 0.83 14.61 -10.02
CA LEU A 571 1.87 13.57 -9.91
C LEU A 571 2.41 13.19 -11.29
N HIS A 572 1.56 13.07 -12.31
CA HIS A 572 2.01 12.96 -13.70
C HIS A 572 2.90 14.14 -14.11
N GLN A 573 2.51 15.37 -13.80
CA GLN A 573 3.34 16.55 -14.05
C GLN A 573 4.68 16.48 -13.30
N ALA A 574 4.68 16.01 -12.06
CA ALA A 574 5.90 15.87 -11.26
C ALA A 574 6.85 14.77 -11.76
N LYS A 575 6.31 13.60 -12.11
CA LYS A 575 7.05 12.47 -12.70
C LYS A 575 7.64 12.87 -14.06
N VAL A 576 6.83 13.43 -14.95
CA VAL A 576 7.27 13.92 -16.28
C VAL A 576 8.30 15.04 -16.17
N SER A 577 8.10 16.03 -15.29
CA SER A 577 9.05 17.15 -15.14
C SER A 577 10.42 16.70 -14.64
N LEU A 578 10.50 15.63 -13.84
CA LEU A 578 11.79 15.06 -13.41
C LEU A 578 12.42 14.23 -14.54
N LEU A 579 11.63 13.44 -15.26
CA LEU A 579 12.11 12.66 -16.42
C LEU A 579 12.66 13.55 -17.53
N GLU A 580 11.96 14.61 -17.92
CA GLU A 580 12.43 15.55 -18.95
C GLU A 580 13.71 16.27 -18.50
N MET A 581 13.76 16.81 -17.28
CA MET A 581 14.97 17.45 -16.74
C MET A 581 16.15 16.46 -16.64
N ALA A 582 15.91 15.19 -16.27
CA ALA A 582 16.94 14.17 -16.22
C ALA A 582 17.50 13.87 -17.63
N SER A 583 16.64 13.79 -18.64
CA SER A 583 17.05 13.65 -20.04
C SER A 583 17.83 14.86 -20.53
N ASP A 584 17.31 16.07 -20.32
CA ASP A 584 17.95 17.34 -20.69
C ASP A 584 19.33 17.51 -20.00
N SER A 585 19.51 16.91 -18.82
CA SER A 585 20.76 16.92 -18.03
C SER A 585 21.72 15.76 -18.33
N GLY A 586 21.40 14.87 -19.28
CA GLY A 586 22.25 13.70 -19.60
C GLY A 586 22.26 12.60 -18.53
N ILE A 587 21.28 12.58 -17.63
CA ILE A 587 21.16 11.57 -16.56
C ILE A 587 20.42 10.35 -17.10
N SER A 588 21.08 9.19 -17.10
CA SER A 588 20.47 7.91 -17.50
C SER A 588 19.23 7.56 -16.66
N ILE A 589 18.16 7.14 -17.34
CA ILE A 589 16.87 6.73 -16.76
C ILE A 589 16.69 5.23 -17.02
N SER A 590 16.64 4.44 -15.95
CA SER A 590 16.69 2.97 -16.00
C SER A 590 15.48 2.35 -16.70
N LYS A 591 14.27 2.58 -16.18
CA LYS A 591 13.05 2.10 -16.83
C LYS A 591 11.85 2.98 -16.51
N VAL A 592 11.02 3.25 -17.52
CA VAL A 592 9.73 3.93 -17.37
C VAL A 592 8.59 2.97 -17.72
N TYR A 593 7.58 2.89 -16.86
CA TYR A 593 6.35 2.13 -17.07
C TYR A 593 5.19 3.11 -17.29
N LEU A 594 4.49 2.98 -18.42
CA LEU A 594 3.33 3.77 -18.79
C LEU A 594 2.09 2.86 -18.77
N ASP A 595 1.41 2.81 -17.62
CA ASP A 595 0.42 1.77 -17.31
C ASP A 595 -1.02 2.30 -17.42
N ASP A 596 -1.73 1.85 -18.46
CA ASP A 596 -3.07 2.30 -18.88
C ASP A 596 -3.22 3.84 -19.03
N VAL A 597 -2.11 4.54 -19.30
CA VAL A 597 -2.02 6.01 -19.18
C VAL A 597 -1.99 6.79 -20.51
N ILE A 598 -1.43 6.24 -21.61
CA ILE A 598 -1.31 6.96 -22.90
C ILE A 598 -2.66 7.05 -23.62
N VAL A 599 -3.09 8.24 -24.02
CA VAL A 599 -4.35 8.49 -24.75
C VAL A 599 -4.15 8.79 -26.24
N SER A 600 -3.07 9.45 -26.64
CA SER A 600 -2.68 9.59 -28.05
C SER A 600 -1.23 10.02 -28.19
N VAL A 601 -0.65 9.85 -29.39
CA VAL A 601 0.71 10.29 -29.70
C VAL A 601 0.70 11.22 -30.90
N LYS A 602 1.23 12.44 -30.73
CA LYS A 602 1.23 13.49 -31.76
C LYS A 602 2.52 14.30 -31.70
N ASN A 603 3.13 14.59 -32.85
CA ASN A 603 4.36 15.38 -32.98
C ASN A 603 5.46 14.96 -31.99
N ASP A 604 5.72 13.65 -31.90
CA ASP A 604 6.74 13.04 -31.01
C ASP A 604 6.51 13.27 -29.50
N VAL A 605 5.27 13.57 -29.11
CA VAL A 605 4.85 13.76 -27.73
C VAL A 605 3.75 12.75 -27.36
N LEU A 606 3.97 12.01 -26.26
CA LEU A 606 2.94 11.16 -25.65
C LEU A 606 1.98 12.03 -24.84
N THR A 607 0.68 11.94 -25.11
CA THR A 607 -0.36 12.59 -24.31
C THR A 607 -0.95 11.59 -23.32
N LEU A 608 -0.75 11.85 -22.03
CA LEU A 608 -1.30 11.06 -20.91
C LEU A 608 -2.78 11.39 -20.68
N ASN A 609 -3.51 10.48 -20.02
CA ASN A 609 -4.94 10.63 -19.67
C ASN A 609 -5.28 11.89 -18.84
N SER A 610 -4.27 12.50 -18.22
CA SER A 610 -4.37 13.76 -17.49
C SER A 610 -4.10 15.00 -18.36
N VAL A 611 -4.06 14.88 -19.68
CA VAL A 611 -3.63 15.95 -20.61
C VAL A 611 -2.25 16.51 -20.24
N VAL A 612 -1.38 15.62 -19.74
CA VAL A 612 0.04 15.91 -19.50
C VAL A 612 0.81 15.31 -20.67
N THR A 613 1.75 16.08 -21.19
CA THR A 613 2.58 15.73 -22.34
C THR A 613 3.95 15.28 -21.89
N LEU A 614 4.41 14.12 -22.36
CA LEU A 614 5.78 13.64 -22.18
C LEU A 614 6.50 13.68 -23.53
N LYS A 615 7.59 14.45 -23.62
CA LYS A 615 8.51 14.49 -24.78
C LYS A 615 9.33 13.21 -24.89
N VAL A 616 10.08 13.06 -25.97
CA VAL A 616 11.13 12.04 -26.13
C VAL A 616 12.13 12.16 -24.97
N LEU A 617 12.59 11.01 -24.46
CA LEU A 617 13.60 10.92 -23.40
C LEU A 617 14.84 10.25 -23.97
N ASP A 618 15.85 11.03 -24.37
CA ASP A 618 17.08 10.53 -24.97
C ASP A 618 17.86 9.58 -24.06
N THR A 619 17.84 9.83 -22.74
CA THR A 619 18.63 9.07 -21.76
C THR A 619 17.93 7.82 -21.21
N LEU A 620 16.75 7.46 -21.74
CA LEU A 620 15.94 6.34 -21.29
C LEU A 620 16.45 5.01 -21.86
N THR A 621 16.84 4.06 -21.00
CA THR A 621 17.40 2.77 -21.43
C THR A 621 16.37 1.66 -21.60
N ALA A 622 15.25 1.68 -20.86
CA ALA A 622 14.13 0.77 -21.09
C ALA A 622 12.75 1.42 -20.93
N ILE A 623 11.75 0.93 -21.67
CA ILE A 623 10.36 1.39 -21.58
C ILE A 623 9.37 0.23 -21.58
N GLU A 624 8.30 0.34 -20.80
CA GLU A 624 7.18 -0.59 -20.79
C GLU A 624 5.85 0.17 -20.91
N VAL A 625 4.95 -0.31 -21.77
CA VAL A 625 3.69 0.38 -22.10
C VAL A 625 2.53 -0.61 -22.07
N SER A 626 1.55 -0.36 -21.20
CA SER A 626 0.29 -1.11 -21.13
C SER A 626 -0.87 -0.27 -21.66
N ARG A 627 -1.72 -0.85 -22.51
CA ARG A 627 -3.08 -0.35 -22.79
C ARG A 627 -4.01 -1.53 -23.03
N TRP A 628 -4.85 -1.88 -22.06
CA TRP A 628 -5.78 -3.01 -22.16
C TRP A 628 -7.21 -2.63 -22.53
N ASP A 629 -7.58 -1.36 -22.37
CA ASP A 629 -8.95 -0.85 -22.51
C ASP A 629 -9.44 -0.62 -23.96
N GLN A 630 -8.68 -1.07 -24.97
CA GLN A 630 -8.99 -0.94 -26.41
C GLN A 630 -9.31 0.50 -26.88
N ARG A 631 -8.92 1.55 -26.14
CA ARG A 631 -9.15 2.95 -26.51
C ARG A 631 -8.14 3.54 -27.50
N LEU A 632 -7.09 2.78 -27.85
CA LEU A 632 -6.12 3.16 -28.89
C LEU A 632 -6.45 2.47 -30.20
N GLU A 633 -6.31 3.19 -31.32
CA GLU A 633 -6.44 2.62 -32.67
C GLU A 633 -5.09 1.98 -33.12
N GLU A 634 -5.10 1.17 -34.18
CA GLU A 634 -3.87 0.58 -34.72
C GLU A 634 -2.80 1.63 -35.07
N VAL A 635 -3.25 2.81 -35.52
CA VAL A 635 -2.41 3.97 -35.84
C VAL A 635 -1.67 4.49 -34.60
N ASP A 636 -2.28 4.45 -33.41
CA ASP A 636 -1.63 4.88 -32.16
C ASP A 636 -0.54 3.90 -31.73
N TYR A 637 -0.70 2.59 -31.92
CA TYR A 637 0.39 1.62 -31.68
C TYR A 637 1.59 1.92 -32.58
N CYS A 638 1.32 2.24 -33.86
CA CYS A 638 2.33 2.68 -34.81
C CYS A 638 3.06 3.95 -34.33
N ASN A 639 2.32 4.92 -33.76
CA ASN A 639 2.89 6.18 -33.29
C ASN A 639 3.63 6.04 -31.94
N ILE A 640 3.22 5.13 -31.06
CA ILE A 640 3.98 4.75 -29.87
C ILE A 640 5.34 4.16 -30.26
N VAL A 641 5.39 3.27 -31.26
CA VAL A 641 6.68 2.72 -31.72
C VAL A 641 7.56 3.78 -32.40
N LYS A 642 6.97 4.78 -33.07
CA LYS A 642 7.71 5.94 -33.62
C LYS A 642 8.28 6.88 -32.56
N TYR A 643 7.63 6.99 -31.41
CA TYR A 643 8.16 7.70 -30.25
C TYR A 643 9.32 6.91 -29.60
N ILE A 644 9.13 5.59 -29.45
CA ILE A 644 10.15 4.64 -28.96
C ILE A 644 11.40 4.70 -29.85
N SER A 645 11.24 4.73 -31.19
CA SER A 645 12.33 4.90 -32.16
C SER A 645 12.86 6.34 -32.28
N LYS A 646 12.84 7.10 -31.17
CA LYS A 646 13.48 8.42 -31.05
C LYS A 646 14.23 8.61 -29.73
N CYS A 647 14.01 7.77 -28.73
CA CYS A 647 14.81 7.74 -27.50
C CYS A 647 16.20 7.14 -27.80
N SER A 648 17.25 7.96 -27.82
CA SER A 648 18.54 7.56 -28.41
C SER A 648 19.36 6.54 -27.64
N LEU A 649 19.19 6.41 -26.32
CA LEU A 649 19.86 5.36 -25.50
C LEU A 649 18.96 4.16 -25.17
N LEU A 650 17.84 3.96 -25.87
CA LEU A 650 16.87 2.93 -25.54
C LEU A 650 17.28 1.54 -26.04
N GLU A 651 17.56 0.62 -25.11
CA GLU A 651 17.95 -0.76 -25.41
C GLU A 651 16.73 -1.69 -25.56
N GLU A 652 15.68 -1.51 -24.75
CA GLU A 652 14.55 -2.46 -24.66
C GLU A 652 13.17 -1.78 -24.54
N ALA A 653 12.20 -2.29 -25.30
CA ALA A 653 10.82 -1.81 -25.30
C ALA A 653 9.81 -2.95 -25.13
N TYR A 654 8.92 -2.82 -24.15
CA TYR A 654 7.95 -3.85 -23.75
C TYR A 654 6.51 -3.36 -23.97
N LEU A 655 5.83 -3.89 -24.98
CA LEU A 655 4.47 -3.53 -25.36
C LEU A 655 3.47 -4.57 -24.82
N LYS A 656 2.47 -4.12 -24.04
CA LYS A 656 1.40 -4.93 -23.47
C LYS A 656 0.06 -4.43 -24.00
N PHE A 657 -0.29 -4.92 -25.19
CA PHE A 657 -1.50 -4.54 -25.94
C PHE A 657 -2.33 -5.78 -26.30
N PRO A 658 -3.68 -5.67 -26.34
CA PRO A 658 -4.58 -6.79 -26.64
C PRO A 658 -4.51 -7.28 -28.09
N SER A 659 -4.08 -6.43 -29.02
CA SER A 659 -3.90 -6.73 -30.45
C SER A 659 -2.45 -6.55 -30.87
N GLN A 660 -2.10 -7.16 -32.02
CA GLN A 660 -0.76 -7.07 -32.59
C GLN A 660 -0.46 -5.64 -33.07
N PRO A 661 0.72 -5.07 -32.76
CA PRO A 661 1.11 -3.80 -33.36
C PRO A 661 1.29 -3.96 -34.89
N PRO A 662 0.71 -3.06 -35.71
CA PRO A 662 0.73 -3.20 -37.17
C PRO A 662 2.13 -3.06 -37.77
N SER A 663 2.26 -3.41 -39.05
CA SER A 663 3.53 -3.35 -39.80
C SER A 663 4.13 -1.93 -39.80
N LEU A 664 5.36 -1.81 -39.32
CA LEU A 664 6.06 -0.53 -39.19
C LEU A 664 6.62 -0.04 -40.52
N ASP A 665 6.76 1.28 -40.66
CA ASP A 665 7.40 1.88 -41.83
C ASP A 665 8.92 1.68 -41.83
N LYS A 666 9.52 1.73 -43.03
CA LYS A 666 10.95 1.49 -43.24
C LYS A 666 11.86 2.45 -42.48
N SER A 667 11.42 3.69 -42.24
CA SER A 667 12.19 4.69 -41.48
C SER A 667 12.28 4.33 -39.99
N THR A 668 11.15 3.97 -39.38
CA THR A 668 11.07 3.47 -38.00
C THR A 668 11.94 2.22 -37.81
N LEU A 669 11.83 1.25 -38.74
CA LEU A 669 12.67 0.04 -38.72
C LEU A 669 14.16 0.35 -38.88
N LEU A 670 14.54 1.29 -39.76
CA LEU A 670 15.95 1.67 -39.92
C LEU A 670 16.54 2.24 -38.61
N TYR A 671 15.82 3.10 -37.90
CA TYR A 671 16.27 3.67 -36.62
C TYR A 671 16.40 2.61 -35.53
N LEU A 672 15.37 1.76 -35.37
CA LEU A 672 15.42 0.67 -34.39
C LEU A 672 16.62 -0.27 -34.64
N LYS A 673 16.99 -0.48 -35.91
CA LYS A 673 18.15 -1.29 -36.29
C LYS A 673 19.49 -0.56 -36.09
N MET A 674 19.54 0.75 -36.26
CA MET A 674 20.75 1.54 -36.04
C MET A 674 21.15 1.65 -34.57
N ASN A 675 20.20 1.47 -33.64
CA ASN A 675 20.40 1.56 -32.19
C ASN A 675 20.16 0.23 -31.44
N ASP A 676 20.09 -0.90 -32.16
CA ASP A 676 19.86 -2.28 -31.65
C ASP A 676 18.67 -2.45 -30.67
N VAL A 677 17.60 -1.70 -30.90
CA VAL A 677 16.47 -1.58 -29.97
C VAL A 677 15.60 -2.84 -29.97
N LYS A 678 15.56 -3.55 -28.83
CA LYS A 678 14.79 -4.80 -28.68
C LYS A 678 13.32 -4.51 -28.39
N VAL A 679 12.49 -4.46 -29.43
CA VAL A 679 11.03 -4.29 -29.27
C VAL A 679 10.33 -5.64 -29.10
N THR A 680 9.50 -5.72 -28.06
CA THR A 680 8.85 -6.92 -27.53
C THR A 680 7.35 -6.66 -27.38
N TRP A 681 6.49 -7.57 -27.84
CA TRP A 681 5.04 -7.53 -27.65
C TRP A 681 4.58 -8.75 -26.84
N ASN A 682 3.79 -8.52 -25.80
CA ASN A 682 3.39 -9.54 -24.83
C ASN A 682 1.86 -9.64 -24.74
N ILE A 683 1.33 -10.83 -25.05
CA ILE A 683 -0.08 -11.18 -24.87
C ILE A 683 -0.22 -11.98 -23.57
N GLY A 684 -0.77 -11.33 -22.55
CA GLY A 684 -0.90 -11.88 -21.21
C GLY A 684 0.47 -12.26 -20.62
N SER A 685 0.53 -13.43 -19.98
CA SER A 685 1.74 -13.96 -19.31
C SER A 685 2.40 -15.14 -20.04
N ARG A 686 2.00 -15.44 -21.28
CA ARG A 686 2.40 -16.70 -21.97
C ARG A 686 2.84 -16.56 -23.44
N VAL A 687 2.61 -15.43 -24.10
CA VAL A 687 3.04 -15.21 -25.49
C VAL A 687 3.88 -13.94 -25.58
N THR A 688 5.15 -14.09 -25.94
CA THR A 688 6.07 -13.00 -26.25
C THR A 688 6.50 -13.11 -27.71
N GLN A 689 6.28 -12.04 -28.47
CA GLN A 689 6.82 -11.87 -29.81
C GLN A 689 7.90 -10.78 -29.79
N LYS A 690 8.98 -10.98 -30.55
CA LYS A 690 10.04 -10.00 -30.80
C LYS A 690 9.86 -9.43 -32.20
N LEU A 691 10.04 -8.13 -32.36
CA LEU A 691 10.09 -7.51 -33.68
C LEU A 691 11.40 -7.92 -34.38
N ASP A 692 11.31 -8.59 -35.53
CA ASP A 692 12.43 -8.63 -36.46
C ASP A 692 12.52 -7.29 -37.18
N VAL A 693 13.48 -6.48 -36.74
CA VAL A 693 13.71 -5.13 -37.27
C VAL A 693 14.21 -5.15 -38.73
N SER A 694 14.64 -6.31 -39.25
CA SER A 694 15.10 -6.47 -40.64
C SER A 694 13.97 -6.73 -41.64
N THR A 695 12.91 -7.47 -41.24
CA THR A 695 11.73 -7.73 -42.08
C THR A 695 10.52 -6.89 -41.71
N GLY A 696 10.48 -6.31 -40.51
CA GLY A 696 9.30 -5.64 -39.95
C GLY A 696 8.21 -6.59 -39.45
N THR A 697 8.52 -7.88 -39.28
CA THR A 697 7.58 -8.91 -38.82
C THR A 697 7.76 -9.22 -37.34
N TRP A 698 6.71 -9.72 -36.68
CA TRP A 698 6.78 -10.18 -35.30
C TRP A 698 7.07 -11.68 -35.25
N MET A 699 8.27 -12.04 -34.79
CA MET A 699 8.69 -13.42 -34.62
C MET A 699 8.40 -13.91 -33.20
N LEU A 700 8.03 -15.18 -33.02
CA LEU A 700 8.01 -15.80 -31.70
C LEU A 700 9.44 -15.91 -31.16
N SER A 701 9.66 -15.62 -29.87
CA SER A 701 10.99 -15.75 -29.27
C SER A 701 11.48 -17.20 -29.30
N GLU A 702 12.68 -17.43 -29.83
CA GLU A 702 13.26 -18.77 -29.95
C GLU A 702 13.27 -19.53 -28.61
N GLY A 703 12.86 -20.80 -28.66
CA GLY A 703 12.49 -21.61 -27.49
C GLY A 703 11.11 -22.27 -27.64
N VAL A 704 10.24 -21.71 -28.48
CA VAL A 704 9.00 -22.34 -28.97
C VAL A 704 9.13 -22.60 -30.47
N GLN A 705 9.53 -23.82 -30.85
CA GLN A 705 9.39 -24.26 -32.24
C GLN A 705 7.91 -24.50 -32.55
N LEU A 706 7.31 -23.61 -33.33
CA LEU A 706 6.14 -23.94 -34.16
C LEU A 706 6.64 -24.22 -35.58
N PHE A 707 6.26 -25.38 -36.10
CA PHE A 707 6.62 -25.80 -37.45
C PHE A 707 5.99 -24.86 -38.49
N SER A 708 6.78 -24.48 -39.48
CA SER A 708 6.28 -23.80 -40.69
C SER A 708 5.19 -24.66 -41.33
N THR A 709 3.97 -24.12 -41.33
CA THR A 709 2.81 -24.72 -42.01
C THR A 709 2.11 -23.65 -42.84
N GLU A 710 2.67 -23.41 -44.02
CA GLU A 710 1.78 -23.35 -45.18
C GLU A 710 1.01 -24.68 -45.25
N GLN A 711 -0.22 -24.63 -45.78
CA GLN A 711 -1.28 -25.63 -45.62
C GLN A 711 -2.00 -25.58 -44.26
N ASN A 712 -3.27 -25.14 -44.32
CA ASN A 712 -4.30 -25.52 -43.35
C ASN A 712 -4.26 -27.04 -43.12
N PRO A 713 -4.29 -27.48 -41.85
CA PRO A 713 -5.56 -28.00 -41.39
C PRO A 713 -6.02 -27.35 -40.07
N SER A 714 -7.16 -26.68 -40.20
CA SER A 714 -8.13 -26.36 -39.16
C SER A 714 -8.14 -27.30 -37.94
N HIS A 715 -7.54 -26.85 -36.82
CA HIS A 715 -7.93 -27.29 -35.47
C HIS A 715 -9.28 -26.66 -35.07
N THR A 716 -10.28 -26.76 -35.94
CA THR A 716 -11.59 -26.17 -35.70
C THR A 716 -12.38 -27.03 -34.73
N LEU A 717 -12.75 -26.44 -33.61
CA LEU A 717 -13.80 -26.93 -32.70
C LEU A 717 -15.18 -26.75 -33.35
N LYS A 718 -15.35 -27.29 -34.57
CA LYS A 718 -16.56 -27.19 -35.39
C LYS A 718 -16.81 -28.49 -36.13
N THR A 719 -18.06 -28.74 -36.51
CA THR A 719 -18.45 -29.94 -37.25
C THR A 719 -19.57 -29.58 -38.22
N GLN A 720 -19.42 -30.00 -39.47
CA GLN A 720 -20.31 -29.63 -40.57
C GLN A 720 -20.82 -30.89 -41.28
N GLN A 721 -22.13 -30.98 -41.48
CA GLN A 721 -22.78 -32.17 -42.03
C GLN A 721 -24.02 -31.80 -42.86
N LEU A 722 -24.18 -32.46 -44.01
CA LEU A 722 -25.37 -32.37 -44.83
C LEU A 722 -26.44 -33.35 -44.30
N ILE A 723 -27.62 -32.83 -43.93
CA ILE A 723 -28.73 -33.62 -43.39
C ILE A 723 -29.96 -33.50 -44.31
N SER A 724 -30.66 -34.61 -44.53
CA SER A 724 -31.85 -34.73 -45.37
C SER A 724 -33.15 -34.59 -44.56
N TYR A 725 -34.30 -34.71 -45.21
CA TYR A 725 -35.61 -34.84 -44.56
C TYR A 725 -35.70 -35.99 -43.54
N GLU A 726 -34.78 -36.96 -43.54
CA GLU A 726 -34.76 -38.10 -42.61
C GLU A 726 -34.24 -37.73 -41.22
N GLY A 727 -33.63 -36.55 -41.07
CA GLY A 727 -33.01 -36.12 -39.81
C GLY A 727 -31.61 -36.72 -39.61
N GLY A 728 -31.06 -36.58 -38.41
CA GLY A 728 -29.75 -37.11 -38.06
C GLY A 728 -29.16 -36.51 -36.78
N ILE A 729 -28.04 -37.08 -36.33
CA ILE A 729 -27.30 -36.61 -35.14
C ILE A 729 -25.94 -36.09 -35.57
N ILE A 730 -25.64 -34.84 -35.24
CA ILE A 730 -24.33 -34.20 -35.42
C ILE A 730 -23.64 -34.18 -34.06
N ALA A 731 -22.49 -34.81 -33.94
CA ALA A 731 -21.67 -34.79 -32.71
C ALA A 731 -20.34 -34.10 -32.98
N VAL A 732 -19.96 -33.13 -32.14
CA VAL A 732 -18.65 -32.48 -32.23
C VAL A 732 -17.60 -33.43 -31.61
N PRO A 733 -16.57 -33.89 -32.36
CA PRO A 733 -15.68 -34.94 -31.88
C PRO A 733 -14.91 -34.57 -30.61
N LYS A 734 -14.99 -35.43 -29.59
CA LYS A 734 -14.29 -35.31 -28.30
C LYS A 734 -14.61 -34.03 -27.51
N THR A 735 -15.87 -33.58 -27.53
CA THR A 735 -16.32 -32.43 -26.71
C THR A 735 -17.61 -32.66 -25.93
N GLY A 736 -18.26 -33.82 -26.09
CA GLY A 736 -19.55 -34.15 -25.47
C GLY A 736 -20.76 -33.36 -25.98
N VAL A 737 -20.60 -32.55 -27.04
CA VAL A 737 -21.68 -31.76 -27.64
C VAL A 737 -22.34 -32.51 -28.79
N THR A 738 -23.67 -32.67 -28.73
CA THR A 738 -24.48 -33.28 -29.79
C THR A 738 -25.69 -32.42 -30.14
N LEU A 739 -26.10 -32.47 -31.40
CA LEU A 739 -27.36 -31.92 -31.91
C LEU A 739 -28.12 -33.03 -32.64
N GLU A 740 -29.29 -33.40 -32.11
CA GLU A 740 -30.19 -34.38 -32.70
C GLU A 740 -31.33 -33.66 -33.43
N ILE A 741 -31.51 -33.98 -34.71
CA ILE A 741 -32.53 -33.37 -35.57
C ILE A 741 -33.51 -34.45 -36.00
N PRO A 742 -34.81 -34.36 -35.62
CA PRO A 742 -35.78 -35.40 -35.95
C PRO A 742 -36.18 -35.42 -37.42
N SER A 743 -36.71 -36.55 -37.88
CA SER A 743 -37.20 -36.71 -39.26
C SER A 743 -38.36 -35.76 -39.55
N ASN A 744 -38.30 -35.07 -40.70
CA ASN A 744 -39.21 -34.00 -41.11
C ASN A 744 -39.15 -32.73 -40.22
N ALA A 745 -37.98 -32.43 -39.63
CA ALA A 745 -37.74 -31.17 -38.94
C ALA A 745 -37.68 -29.95 -39.87
N PHE A 746 -37.30 -30.09 -41.15
CA PHE A 746 -37.20 -28.96 -42.08
C PHE A 746 -38.54 -28.64 -42.78
N LEU A 747 -38.63 -27.43 -43.33
CA LEU A 747 -39.73 -27.01 -44.22
C LEU A 747 -39.57 -27.66 -45.60
N GLU A 748 -40.67 -27.80 -46.36
CA GLU A 748 -40.72 -28.61 -47.60
C GLU A 748 -39.79 -28.12 -48.73
N GLU A 749 -39.39 -26.85 -48.69
CA GLU A 749 -38.42 -26.24 -49.61
C GLU A 749 -36.97 -26.76 -49.38
N ASN A 750 -36.67 -27.21 -48.15
CA ASN A 750 -35.34 -27.59 -47.69
C ASN A 750 -35.11 -29.11 -47.76
N LYS A 751 -34.94 -29.67 -48.96
CA LYS A 751 -34.70 -31.12 -49.15
C LYS A 751 -33.41 -31.63 -48.50
N HIS A 752 -32.37 -30.79 -48.44
CA HIS A 752 -31.12 -31.04 -47.74
C HIS A 752 -30.60 -29.74 -47.13
N CYS A 753 -30.24 -29.74 -45.85
CA CYS A 753 -29.61 -28.61 -45.16
C CYS A 753 -28.15 -28.94 -44.83
N ASN A 754 -27.22 -28.05 -45.16
CA ASN A 754 -25.84 -28.13 -44.71
C ASN A 754 -25.72 -27.39 -43.37
N ILE A 755 -25.42 -28.12 -42.30
CA ILE A 755 -25.52 -27.65 -40.92
C ILE A 755 -24.13 -27.65 -40.29
N GLU A 756 -23.76 -26.57 -39.62
CA GLU A 756 -22.46 -26.41 -38.97
C GLU A 756 -22.66 -26.03 -37.49
N ILE A 757 -22.05 -26.82 -36.59
CA ILE A 757 -21.92 -26.49 -35.16
C ILE A 757 -20.52 -25.94 -34.94
N ARG A 758 -20.39 -24.81 -34.25
CA ARG A 758 -19.12 -24.23 -33.79
C ARG A 758 -19.14 -24.06 -32.28
N LEU A 759 -18.04 -24.39 -31.61
CA LEU A 759 -17.84 -24.06 -30.20
C LEU A 759 -17.19 -22.68 -30.09
N LEU A 760 -17.75 -21.85 -29.21
CA LEU A 760 -17.26 -20.50 -28.94
C LEU A 760 -16.31 -20.56 -27.74
N ASP A 761 -15.16 -19.85 -27.79
CA ASP A 761 -14.24 -19.82 -26.66
C ASP A 761 -14.66 -18.73 -25.65
N ASN A 762 -14.71 -19.08 -24.36
CA ASN A 762 -15.35 -18.25 -23.33
C ASN A 762 -14.72 -16.85 -23.14
N SER A 763 -13.50 -16.61 -23.65
CA SER A 763 -12.86 -15.28 -23.65
C SER A 763 -13.54 -14.25 -24.54
N ASN A 764 -14.35 -14.68 -25.51
CA ASN A 764 -14.85 -13.83 -26.59
C ASN A 764 -16.36 -13.51 -26.48
N ILE A 765 -17.00 -13.86 -25.36
CA ILE A 765 -18.47 -13.90 -25.22
C ILE A 765 -19.01 -13.00 -24.09
N GLU A 766 -18.30 -11.92 -23.74
CA GLU A 766 -18.75 -10.98 -22.71
C GLU A 766 -19.00 -9.57 -23.24
N GLY A 767 -20.26 -9.17 -23.18
CA GLY A 767 -20.70 -7.78 -23.11
C GLY A 767 -21.58 -7.60 -21.87
N ASN A 768 -21.14 -6.76 -20.94
CA ASN A 768 -21.92 -6.20 -19.82
C ASN A 768 -22.82 -7.17 -19.01
N VAL A 769 -22.31 -8.33 -18.59
CA VAL A 769 -22.91 -9.11 -17.48
C VAL A 769 -21.83 -9.64 -16.53
N THR A 770 -21.41 -8.84 -15.56
CA THR A 770 -20.50 -9.26 -14.48
C THR A 770 -21.24 -9.99 -13.34
N SER A 771 -21.94 -11.08 -13.66
CA SER A 771 -22.47 -12.02 -12.67
C SER A 771 -21.40 -13.04 -12.27
N LEU A 772 -21.04 -13.07 -10.98
CA LEU A 772 -19.98 -13.93 -10.47
C LEU A 772 -20.20 -15.42 -10.83
N PHE A 773 -19.15 -16.05 -11.35
CA PHE A 773 -19.06 -17.46 -11.73
C PHE A 773 -19.89 -17.87 -12.96
N ASN A 774 -19.31 -17.71 -14.15
CA ASN A 774 -19.72 -18.44 -15.36
C ASN A 774 -19.58 -19.95 -15.14
N ASN A 775 -20.64 -20.57 -14.62
CA ASN A 775 -20.78 -22.03 -14.49
C ASN A 775 -21.02 -22.71 -15.87
N SER A 776 -21.22 -21.88 -16.90
CA SER A 776 -21.23 -22.15 -18.33
C SER A 776 -19.91 -22.77 -18.78
N THR A 777 -19.91 -24.08 -18.96
CA THR A 777 -18.72 -24.86 -19.35
C THR A 777 -18.53 -24.95 -20.87
N VAL A 778 -19.59 -24.68 -21.65
CA VAL A 778 -19.59 -24.67 -23.12
C VAL A 778 -20.62 -23.67 -23.65
N ALA A 779 -20.28 -22.96 -24.74
CA ALA A 779 -21.20 -22.20 -25.58
C ALA A 779 -21.02 -22.58 -27.07
N VAL A 780 -22.10 -22.47 -27.86
CA VAL A 780 -22.12 -22.88 -29.29
C VAL A 780 -22.76 -21.83 -30.19
N GLU A 781 -22.32 -21.81 -31.45
CA GLU A 781 -23.01 -21.22 -32.60
C GLU A 781 -23.56 -22.38 -33.47
N LEU A 782 -24.86 -22.33 -33.81
CA LEU A 782 -25.50 -23.24 -34.77
C LEU A 782 -25.78 -22.50 -36.07
N LEU A 783 -25.39 -23.11 -37.20
CA LEU A 783 -25.51 -22.52 -38.53
C LEU A 783 -26.23 -23.44 -39.53
N PRO A 784 -26.97 -22.88 -40.50
CA PRO A 784 -27.23 -21.44 -40.67
C PRO A 784 -28.14 -20.87 -39.56
N ASN A 785 -27.78 -19.69 -39.01
CA ASN A 785 -28.60 -18.97 -38.04
C ASN A 785 -29.98 -18.66 -38.67
N HIS A 786 -31.02 -18.60 -37.85
CA HIS A 786 -32.43 -18.45 -38.25
C HIS A 786 -33.03 -19.61 -39.06
N LEU A 787 -32.38 -20.78 -39.12
CA LEU A 787 -33.01 -21.99 -39.68
C LEU A 787 -34.16 -22.46 -38.79
N LYS A 788 -35.40 -22.17 -39.20
CA LYS A 788 -36.63 -22.56 -38.53
C LYS A 788 -36.98 -24.03 -38.78
N LEU A 789 -37.40 -24.72 -37.72
CA LEU A 789 -37.75 -26.13 -37.74
C LEU A 789 -39.24 -26.34 -37.45
N ARG A 790 -39.84 -27.28 -38.18
CA ARG A 790 -41.20 -27.82 -37.98
C ARG A 790 -41.30 -28.73 -36.75
N GLN A 791 -40.20 -29.37 -36.37
CA GLN A 791 -40.04 -30.16 -35.15
C GLN A 791 -38.75 -29.74 -34.46
N PRO A 792 -38.72 -29.58 -33.13
CA PRO A 792 -37.54 -29.10 -32.42
C PRO A 792 -36.35 -30.06 -32.56
N ALA A 793 -35.16 -29.48 -32.70
CA ALA A 793 -33.90 -30.19 -32.50
C ALA A 793 -33.53 -30.21 -31.01
N VAL A 794 -32.72 -31.21 -30.61
CA VAL A 794 -32.25 -31.41 -29.24
C VAL A 794 -30.73 -31.22 -29.19
N LEU A 795 -30.27 -30.18 -28.50
CA LEU A 795 -28.87 -29.83 -28.29
C LEU A 795 -28.42 -30.26 -26.88
N THR A 796 -27.36 -31.05 -26.77
CA THR A 796 -26.76 -31.45 -25.48
C THR A 796 -25.44 -30.70 -25.25
N LEU A 797 -25.30 -30.05 -24.09
CA LEU A 797 -24.09 -29.33 -23.66
C LEU A 797 -23.58 -29.86 -22.30
N PRO A 798 -22.35 -30.40 -22.19
CA PRO A 798 -21.86 -31.08 -20.98
C PRO A 798 -21.32 -30.11 -19.90
N HIS A 799 -21.23 -30.58 -18.64
CA HIS A 799 -20.55 -29.91 -17.52
C HIS A 799 -19.75 -30.85 -16.59
N CYS A 800 -18.70 -30.30 -15.98
CA CYS A 800 -17.88 -30.93 -14.94
C CYS A 800 -18.41 -30.73 -13.50
N LEU A 801 -19.55 -30.08 -13.31
CA LEU A 801 -20.06 -29.75 -11.97
C LEU A 801 -20.69 -30.98 -11.26
N LYS A 802 -20.62 -30.99 -9.92
CA LYS A 802 -21.39 -31.87 -9.03
C LYS A 802 -22.51 -31.04 -8.40
N LEU A 803 -23.74 -31.47 -8.62
CA LEU A 803 -24.96 -30.83 -8.14
C LEU A 803 -25.46 -31.51 -6.86
N LYS A 804 -26.19 -30.77 -6.03
CA LYS A 804 -26.82 -31.28 -4.81
C LYS A 804 -27.95 -32.27 -5.17
N HIS A 805 -28.07 -33.35 -4.41
CA HIS A 805 -29.10 -34.36 -4.67
C HIS A 805 -30.52 -33.78 -4.55
N GLY A 806 -31.35 -34.06 -5.55
CA GLY A 806 -32.78 -33.71 -5.57
C GLY A 806 -33.16 -32.39 -6.26
N THR A 807 -32.21 -31.59 -6.75
CA THR A 807 -32.51 -30.33 -7.45
C THR A 807 -32.54 -30.50 -8.97
N THR A 808 -33.74 -30.61 -9.56
CA THR A 808 -33.95 -30.69 -11.03
C THR A 808 -34.10 -29.33 -11.72
N TYR A 809 -34.25 -28.24 -10.95
CA TYR A 809 -34.40 -26.88 -11.43
C TYR A 809 -33.29 -26.00 -10.86
N GLY A 810 -32.53 -25.34 -11.73
CA GLY A 810 -31.37 -24.52 -11.33
C GLY A 810 -30.40 -24.22 -12.47
N ALA A 811 -30.91 -24.00 -13.68
CA ALA A 811 -30.15 -23.49 -14.80
C ALA A 811 -30.97 -22.43 -15.57
N GLU A 812 -30.28 -21.49 -16.20
CA GLU A 812 -30.85 -20.55 -17.18
C GLU A 812 -30.16 -20.76 -18.54
N VAL A 813 -30.95 -20.96 -19.59
CA VAL A 813 -30.45 -21.04 -20.97
C VAL A 813 -30.62 -19.70 -21.66
N PHE A 814 -29.61 -19.27 -22.40
CA PHE A 814 -29.62 -18.05 -23.18
C PHE A 814 -29.39 -18.39 -24.66
N ILE A 815 -30.19 -17.77 -25.53
CA ILE A 815 -30.05 -17.85 -26.99
C ILE A 815 -29.77 -16.47 -27.58
N SER A 816 -29.12 -16.43 -28.74
CA SER A 816 -28.79 -15.16 -29.42
C SER A 816 -28.77 -15.32 -30.95
N HIS A 817 -29.09 -14.23 -31.67
CA HIS A 817 -29.43 -14.24 -33.10
C HIS A 817 -28.87 -12.99 -33.79
N HIS A 818 -27.69 -13.12 -34.42
CA HIS A 818 -26.97 -12.00 -35.05
C HIS A 818 -26.32 -12.41 -36.37
N GLU A 819 -25.82 -11.42 -37.12
CA GLU A 819 -24.99 -11.67 -38.28
C GLU A 819 -23.55 -12.07 -37.87
N GLN A 820 -22.81 -12.66 -38.81
CA GLN A 820 -21.50 -13.20 -38.50
C GLN A 820 -20.50 -12.07 -38.18
N ASN A 821 -19.87 -12.15 -37.00
CA ASN A 821 -18.95 -11.19 -36.36
C ASN A 821 -19.60 -10.07 -35.49
N ASP A 822 -20.92 -10.04 -35.32
CA ASP A 822 -21.58 -9.16 -34.34
C ASP A 822 -21.45 -9.67 -32.89
N LYS A 823 -21.69 -8.79 -31.90
CA LYS A 823 -21.76 -9.18 -30.48
C LYS A 823 -23.14 -9.81 -30.15
N PRO A 824 -23.21 -10.91 -29.40
CA PRO A 824 -24.47 -11.57 -29.07
C PRO A 824 -25.30 -10.83 -28.02
N GLU A 825 -26.52 -10.41 -28.37
CA GLU A 825 -27.56 -10.06 -27.41
C GLU A 825 -28.19 -11.34 -26.84
N TRP A 826 -27.84 -11.69 -25.60
CA TRP A 826 -28.34 -12.89 -24.95
C TRP A 826 -29.78 -12.74 -24.43
N LYS A 827 -30.69 -13.57 -24.93
CA LYS A 827 -32.12 -13.61 -24.56
C LYS A 827 -32.44 -14.92 -23.85
N ARG A 828 -33.05 -14.85 -22.67
CA ARG A 828 -33.34 -16.04 -21.83
C ARG A 828 -34.44 -16.90 -22.44
N GLN A 829 -34.21 -18.21 -22.52
CA GLN A 829 -35.17 -19.20 -22.97
C GLN A 829 -36.16 -19.57 -21.85
N HIS A 830 -37.34 -20.07 -22.20
CA HIS A 830 -38.36 -20.43 -21.20
C HIS A 830 -37.99 -21.75 -20.48
N PRO A 831 -38.15 -21.89 -19.15
CA PRO A 831 -37.68 -23.08 -18.41
C PRO A 831 -38.26 -24.44 -18.83
N SER A 832 -39.26 -24.47 -19.71
CA SER A 832 -39.82 -25.70 -20.29
C SER A 832 -39.07 -26.20 -21.53
N THR A 833 -38.06 -25.48 -22.03
CA THR A 833 -37.29 -25.87 -23.23
C THR A 833 -35.99 -26.58 -22.91
N TYR A 834 -35.62 -26.78 -21.65
CA TYR A 834 -34.37 -27.44 -21.27
C TYR A 834 -34.47 -28.25 -19.98
N GLN A 835 -33.57 -29.21 -19.82
CA GLN A 835 -33.45 -30.08 -18.65
C GLN A 835 -31.98 -30.22 -18.23
N LEU A 836 -31.69 -29.99 -16.95
CA LEU A 836 -30.38 -30.21 -16.37
C LEU A 836 -30.27 -31.63 -15.80
N ASN A 837 -29.27 -32.38 -16.27
CA ASN A 837 -28.94 -33.73 -15.80
C ASN A 837 -27.57 -33.72 -15.08
N GLU A 838 -27.13 -34.83 -14.48
CA GLU A 838 -25.89 -34.89 -13.66
C GLU A 838 -24.56 -34.60 -14.41
N LYS A 839 -24.61 -34.52 -15.75
CA LYS A 839 -23.44 -34.37 -16.64
C LYS A 839 -23.63 -33.36 -17.77
N ALA A 840 -24.85 -32.90 -18.03
CA ALA A 840 -25.17 -32.06 -19.19
C ALA A 840 -26.50 -31.32 -19.03
N CYS A 841 -26.61 -30.17 -19.68
CA CYS A 841 -27.88 -29.52 -19.99
C CYS A 841 -28.36 -29.96 -21.37
N VAL A 842 -29.61 -30.41 -21.47
CA VAL A 842 -30.27 -30.82 -22.72
C VAL A 842 -31.28 -29.73 -23.09
N ILE A 843 -31.20 -29.19 -24.30
CA ILE A 843 -31.86 -27.95 -24.74
C ILE A 843 -32.66 -28.21 -26.02
N THR A 844 -33.89 -27.72 -26.06
CA THR A 844 -34.86 -27.92 -27.15
C THR A 844 -34.94 -26.64 -27.98
N LEU A 845 -34.72 -26.75 -29.29
CA LEU A 845 -34.56 -25.60 -30.21
C LEU A 845 -35.50 -25.70 -31.41
N ASN A 846 -36.36 -24.69 -31.60
CA ASN A 846 -37.23 -24.57 -32.79
C ASN A 846 -36.58 -23.79 -33.94
N GLU A 847 -35.45 -23.12 -33.68
CA GLU A 847 -34.74 -22.26 -34.62
C GLU A 847 -33.24 -22.30 -34.27
N PHE A 848 -32.37 -22.30 -35.29
CA PHE A 848 -30.92 -22.26 -35.05
C PHE A 848 -30.44 -20.86 -34.68
N CYS A 849 -29.51 -20.82 -33.72
CA CYS A 849 -29.06 -19.64 -33.00
C CYS A 849 -27.71 -19.93 -32.31
N TRP A 850 -27.14 -18.90 -31.66
CA TRP A 850 -26.11 -19.12 -30.63
C TRP A 850 -26.77 -19.55 -29.33
N VAL A 851 -26.12 -20.42 -28.55
CA VAL A 851 -26.64 -20.96 -27.28
C VAL A 851 -25.56 -21.03 -26.20
N LYS A 852 -25.87 -20.55 -25.00
CA LYS A 852 -25.13 -20.82 -23.76
C LYS A 852 -26.09 -21.18 -22.62
N TYR A 853 -25.57 -21.74 -21.54
CA TYR A 853 -26.36 -22.03 -20.34
C TYR A 853 -25.54 -21.80 -19.07
N GLU A 854 -26.19 -21.32 -18.02
CA GLU A 854 -25.60 -21.05 -16.71
C GLU A 854 -26.31 -21.89 -15.65
N ILE A 855 -25.56 -22.41 -14.67
CA ILE A 855 -26.11 -23.17 -13.54
C ILE A 855 -26.10 -22.29 -12.29
N ASP A 856 -27.20 -22.30 -11.53
CA ASP A 856 -27.33 -21.57 -10.27
C ASP A 856 -26.26 -22.04 -9.28
N ASP A 857 -25.42 -21.10 -8.87
CA ASP A 857 -24.36 -21.26 -7.89
C ASP A 857 -24.86 -21.95 -6.59
N ARG A 858 -26.12 -21.75 -6.21
CA ARG A 858 -26.75 -22.34 -5.01
C ARG A 858 -26.84 -23.87 -5.04
N ILE A 859 -27.01 -24.49 -6.22
CA ILE A 859 -27.18 -25.95 -6.35
C ILE A 859 -25.85 -26.71 -6.57
N ILE A 860 -24.74 -26.00 -6.74
CA ILE A 860 -23.41 -26.58 -6.89
C ILE A 860 -22.84 -26.99 -5.52
N GLU A 861 -22.27 -28.20 -5.45
CA GLU A 861 -21.53 -28.72 -4.30
C GLU A 861 -20.01 -28.69 -4.56
N ALA A 862 -19.59 -29.09 -5.76
CA ALA A 862 -18.18 -29.25 -6.11
C ALA A 862 -17.97 -29.22 -7.63
N LYS A 863 -16.70 -29.13 -8.05
CA LYS A 863 -16.24 -29.18 -9.44
C LYS A 863 -15.34 -30.40 -9.65
N LYS A 864 -15.65 -31.22 -10.64
CA LYS A 864 -14.86 -32.39 -11.02
C LYS A 864 -13.68 -31.90 -11.87
N LEU A 865 -12.47 -32.31 -11.49
CA LEU A 865 -11.22 -31.98 -12.17
C LEU A 865 -10.48 -33.28 -12.53
N GLN A 866 -9.64 -33.22 -13.56
CA GLN A 866 -8.57 -34.17 -13.81
C GLN A 866 -7.25 -33.51 -13.41
N VAL A 867 -6.53 -34.09 -12.45
CA VAL A 867 -5.18 -33.64 -12.05
C VAL A 867 -4.12 -34.56 -12.64
N TYR A 868 -2.98 -34.01 -13.03
CA TYR A 868 -1.95 -34.74 -13.77
C TYR A 868 -0.52 -34.33 -13.43
N THR A 869 0.41 -35.26 -13.61
CA THR A 869 1.87 -35.05 -13.70
C THR A 869 2.30 -35.16 -15.17
N ALA A 870 3.12 -34.23 -15.65
CA ALA A 870 3.60 -34.23 -17.04
C ALA A 870 5.00 -33.63 -17.19
N SER A 871 5.74 -34.06 -18.23
CA SER A 871 7.11 -33.60 -18.47
C SER A 871 7.61 -33.84 -19.90
N LYS A 872 8.64 -33.09 -20.31
CA LYS A 872 9.42 -33.43 -21.51
C LYS A 872 10.32 -34.64 -21.23
N LYS A 873 10.55 -35.50 -22.24
CA LYS A 873 11.53 -36.61 -22.16
C LYS A 873 12.90 -36.12 -21.69
N ILE A 874 13.53 -36.92 -20.83
CA ILE A 874 14.84 -36.63 -20.22
C ILE A 874 15.95 -37.18 -21.13
N SER A 875 16.96 -36.36 -21.45
CA SER A 875 18.20 -36.87 -22.04
C SER A 875 19.15 -37.39 -20.96
N THR A 876 19.91 -38.45 -21.27
CA THR A 876 20.84 -39.14 -20.34
C THR A 876 21.73 -38.18 -19.52
N ASN A 877 22.18 -37.08 -20.12
CA ASN A 877 23.10 -36.13 -19.49
C ASN A 877 22.42 -34.93 -18.78
N ALA A 878 21.09 -34.91 -18.65
CA ALA A 878 20.36 -33.81 -18.02
C ALA A 878 20.58 -33.76 -16.50
N LYS A 879 21.27 -32.71 -16.02
CA LYS A 879 21.49 -32.43 -14.59
C LYS A 879 20.32 -31.72 -13.90
N ILE A 880 19.43 -31.10 -14.67
CA ILE A 880 18.23 -30.41 -14.19
C ILE A 880 17.04 -30.96 -14.97
N PHE A 881 15.96 -31.27 -14.27
CA PHE A 881 14.70 -31.73 -14.81
C PHE A 881 13.56 -30.82 -14.38
N LYS A 882 12.57 -30.63 -15.26
CA LYS A 882 11.39 -29.81 -15.01
C LYS A 882 10.13 -30.65 -15.21
N LEU A 883 9.44 -30.93 -14.10
CA LEU A 883 8.12 -31.53 -14.09
C LEU A 883 7.05 -30.41 -14.02
N GLU A 884 5.89 -30.66 -14.60
CA GLU A 884 4.69 -29.83 -14.48
C GLU A 884 3.61 -30.67 -13.77
N VAL A 885 3.01 -30.13 -12.71
CA VAL A 885 1.85 -30.75 -12.05
C VAL A 885 0.67 -29.80 -12.21
N GLY A 886 -0.43 -30.28 -12.77
CA GLY A 886 -1.53 -29.41 -13.19
C GLY A 886 -2.90 -30.04 -13.08
N TYR A 887 -3.89 -29.27 -13.50
CA TYR A 887 -5.29 -29.68 -13.52
C TYR A 887 -6.03 -29.09 -14.73
N TYR A 888 -7.07 -29.79 -15.16
CA TYR A 888 -8.08 -29.30 -16.10
C TYR A 888 -9.49 -29.75 -15.66
N PRO A 889 -10.56 -29.06 -16.09
CA PRO A 889 -11.93 -29.48 -15.80
C PRO A 889 -12.25 -30.87 -16.38
N ASP A 890 -13.06 -31.67 -15.69
CA ASP A 890 -13.46 -33.02 -16.13
C ASP A 890 -14.46 -32.97 -17.30
N LEU A 891 -13.94 -32.74 -18.51
CA LEU A 891 -14.64 -32.58 -19.79
C LEU A 891 -13.75 -33.07 -20.94
N ASP A 892 -14.31 -33.75 -21.95
CA ASP A 892 -13.55 -34.23 -23.13
C ASP A 892 -12.86 -33.08 -23.91
N SER A 893 -13.52 -31.91 -23.93
CA SER A 893 -13.07 -30.68 -24.59
C SER A 893 -11.88 -30.01 -23.89
N ALA A 894 -11.69 -30.25 -22.59
CA ALA A 894 -10.64 -29.63 -21.77
C ALA A 894 -9.25 -30.28 -21.99
N GLY A 895 -8.24 -29.83 -21.25
CA GLY A 895 -6.85 -30.24 -21.45
C GLY A 895 -6.23 -29.63 -22.72
N LYS A 896 -6.64 -28.40 -23.12
CA LYS A 896 -6.05 -27.70 -24.28
C LYS A 896 -4.53 -27.53 -24.07
N LEU A 897 -4.11 -27.23 -22.85
CA LEU A 897 -2.72 -27.05 -22.41
C LEU A 897 -1.86 -28.30 -22.66
N LEU A 898 -2.38 -29.51 -22.37
CA LEU A 898 -1.73 -30.77 -22.73
C LEU A 898 -1.72 -31.00 -24.25
N LYS A 899 -2.86 -30.78 -24.92
CA LYS A 899 -3.02 -30.94 -26.38
C LYS A 899 -2.10 -29.98 -27.19
N MET A 900 -1.79 -28.80 -26.65
CA MET A 900 -0.85 -27.82 -27.20
C MET A 900 0.62 -28.23 -26.95
N ASN A 901 0.95 -28.66 -25.73
CA ASN A 901 2.31 -29.07 -25.36
C ASN A 901 2.59 -30.53 -25.77
N ARG A 902 2.59 -30.82 -27.09
CA ARG A 902 2.83 -32.17 -27.65
C ARG A 902 4.13 -32.84 -27.20
N ASN A 903 5.08 -32.07 -26.68
CA ASN A 903 6.36 -32.56 -26.17
C ASN A 903 6.29 -32.95 -24.68
N TRP A 904 5.12 -32.90 -24.04
CA TRP A 904 4.90 -33.37 -22.67
C TRP A 904 4.25 -34.76 -22.69
N GLU A 905 4.89 -35.71 -22.04
CA GLU A 905 4.31 -37.01 -21.72
C GLU A 905 3.63 -36.91 -20.35
N VAL A 906 2.38 -37.37 -20.26
CA VAL A 906 1.61 -37.44 -19.01
C VAL A 906 1.98 -38.72 -18.30
N ALA A 907 2.53 -38.60 -17.09
CA ALA A 907 3.01 -39.72 -16.30
C ALA A 907 1.89 -40.40 -15.50
N GLU A 908 1.08 -39.62 -14.79
CA GLU A 908 -0.11 -40.09 -14.11
C GLU A 908 -1.22 -39.03 -14.16
N GLN A 909 -2.47 -39.48 -14.26
CA GLN A 909 -3.65 -38.63 -14.16
C GLN A 909 -4.68 -39.28 -13.23
N LYS A 910 -5.31 -38.49 -12.36
CA LYS A 910 -6.38 -38.94 -11.46
C LYS A 910 -7.54 -37.93 -11.40
N PRO A 911 -8.78 -38.37 -11.21
CA PRO A 911 -9.90 -37.47 -10.92
C PRO A 911 -9.75 -36.85 -9.52
N PHE A 912 -10.12 -35.59 -9.38
CA PHE A 912 -10.14 -34.85 -8.11
C PHE A 912 -11.47 -34.09 -7.98
N LEU A 913 -12.05 -34.06 -6.78
CA LEU A 913 -13.29 -33.36 -6.49
C LEU A 913 -13.00 -32.08 -5.71
N PHE A 914 -13.02 -30.93 -6.38
CA PHE A 914 -12.76 -29.64 -5.77
C PHE A 914 -14.05 -29.08 -5.15
N LEU A 915 -14.12 -29.08 -3.82
CA LEU A 915 -15.30 -28.67 -3.05
C LEU A 915 -15.50 -27.15 -3.12
N LYS A 916 -16.76 -26.73 -3.15
CA LYS A 916 -17.12 -25.30 -3.10
C LYS A 916 -17.06 -24.73 -1.69
N ASP A 917 -17.55 -25.47 -0.71
CA ASP A 917 -17.72 -24.98 0.66
C ASP A 917 -16.37 -24.76 1.36
N GLY A 918 -16.33 -23.76 2.24
CA GLY A 918 -15.09 -23.27 2.86
C GLY A 918 -14.17 -22.45 1.95
N ARG A 919 -14.39 -22.44 0.62
CA ARG A 919 -13.60 -21.68 -0.39
C ARG A 919 -12.08 -21.89 -0.31
N LEU A 920 -11.65 -23.07 0.12
CA LEU A 920 -10.23 -23.38 0.33
C LEU A 920 -9.48 -23.55 -1.01
N PRO A 921 -8.21 -23.11 -1.10
CA PRO A 921 -7.38 -23.26 -2.30
C PRO A 921 -6.96 -24.72 -2.51
N LEU A 922 -6.56 -25.06 -3.74
CA LEU A 922 -5.88 -26.33 -4.03
C LEU A 922 -4.39 -26.18 -3.66
N GLN A 923 -3.84 -27.16 -2.96
CA GLN A 923 -2.43 -27.23 -2.61
C GLN A 923 -1.79 -28.41 -3.36
N ILE A 924 -0.65 -28.15 -4.00
CA ILE A 924 0.19 -29.17 -4.65
C ILE A 924 1.51 -29.23 -3.87
N GLN A 925 1.63 -30.23 -3.01
CA GLN A 925 2.82 -30.47 -2.21
C GLN A 925 3.74 -31.48 -2.90
N PHE A 926 5.00 -31.13 -3.10
CA PHE A 926 6.05 -32.11 -3.38
C PHE A 926 6.38 -32.87 -2.09
N ASN A 927 6.28 -34.20 -2.11
CA ASN A 927 6.47 -35.06 -0.93
C ASN A 927 7.90 -35.62 -0.87
N GLU A 928 8.32 -36.39 -1.86
CA GLU A 928 9.63 -37.07 -1.87
C GLU A 928 10.06 -37.55 -3.27
N VAL A 929 11.32 -38.01 -3.39
CA VAL A 929 11.83 -38.81 -4.51
C VAL A 929 12.29 -40.17 -3.99
N VAL A 930 11.88 -41.25 -4.64
CA VAL A 930 12.21 -42.62 -4.26
C VAL A 930 12.94 -43.33 -5.41
N PRO A 931 14.19 -43.80 -5.23
CA PRO A 931 15.14 -43.39 -4.20
C PRO A 931 15.56 -41.90 -4.33
N PRO A 932 16.14 -41.28 -3.28
CA PRO A 932 16.45 -39.84 -3.25
C PRO A 932 17.73 -39.48 -4.04
N VAL A 933 17.74 -39.76 -5.34
CA VAL A 933 18.85 -39.43 -6.26
C VAL A 933 18.69 -38.06 -6.95
N TRP A 934 17.54 -37.43 -6.78
CA TRP A 934 17.23 -36.06 -7.19
C TRP A 934 16.87 -35.19 -5.98
N GLU A 935 17.31 -33.93 -5.99
CA GLU A 935 16.95 -32.89 -5.01
C GLU A 935 15.92 -31.93 -5.61
N TYR A 936 14.92 -31.50 -4.82
CA TYR A 936 13.96 -30.49 -5.23
C TYR A 936 14.47 -29.08 -4.92
N CYS A 937 14.64 -28.25 -5.95
CA CYS A 937 15.41 -27.01 -5.87
C CYS A 937 14.67 -25.83 -5.19
N THR A 938 13.37 -25.92 -4.93
CA THR A 938 12.55 -24.81 -4.42
C THR A 938 11.72 -25.19 -3.17
N PRO A 939 12.35 -25.66 -2.08
CA PRO A 939 11.63 -26.14 -0.88
C PRO A 939 10.81 -25.05 -0.17
N HIS A 940 11.16 -23.77 -0.34
CA HIS A 940 10.41 -22.63 0.21
C HIS A 940 9.07 -22.36 -0.53
N ASP A 941 8.90 -22.92 -1.74
CA ASP A 941 7.70 -22.82 -2.57
C ASP A 941 6.98 -24.18 -2.61
N ASN A 942 6.69 -24.70 -1.42
CA ASN A 942 6.09 -26.02 -1.20
C ASN A 942 5.25 -26.03 0.10
N PRO A 943 3.92 -26.31 0.05
CA PRO A 943 3.12 -26.57 -1.14
C PRO A 943 2.93 -25.35 -2.04
N LYS A 944 2.82 -25.58 -3.35
CA LYS A 944 2.35 -24.54 -4.28
C LYS A 944 0.84 -24.40 -4.14
N VAL A 945 0.34 -23.18 -4.01
CA VAL A 945 -1.07 -22.90 -3.68
C VAL A 945 -1.77 -22.25 -4.86
N ILE A 946 -2.84 -22.88 -5.36
CA ILE A 946 -3.69 -22.37 -6.45
C ILE A 946 -5.00 -21.86 -5.87
N SER A 947 -5.33 -20.60 -6.13
CA SER A 947 -6.49 -19.95 -5.52
C SER A 947 -7.82 -20.61 -5.91
N PHE A 948 -8.78 -20.58 -4.98
CA PHE A 948 -10.15 -21.02 -5.24
C PHE A 948 -10.79 -20.32 -6.45
N GLN A 949 -10.54 -19.02 -6.62
CA GLN A 949 -11.13 -18.21 -7.70
C GLN A 949 -10.61 -18.69 -9.07
N THR A 950 -9.34 -19.06 -9.19
CA THR A 950 -8.72 -19.58 -10.43
C THR A 950 -9.40 -20.86 -10.91
N ILE A 951 -9.62 -21.81 -9.99
CA ILE A 951 -10.24 -23.11 -10.29
C ILE A 951 -11.74 -22.93 -10.59
N ALA A 952 -12.41 -22.05 -9.84
CA ALA A 952 -13.81 -21.70 -10.05
C ALA A 952 -14.04 -21.13 -11.47
N SER A 953 -13.18 -20.23 -11.96
CA SER A 953 -13.27 -19.61 -13.30
C SER A 953 -12.96 -20.52 -14.50
N SER A 954 -12.78 -21.83 -14.29
CA SER A 954 -12.61 -22.84 -15.35
C SER A 954 -11.31 -22.73 -16.18
N THR A 955 -10.33 -21.96 -15.74
CA THR A 955 -9.01 -21.93 -16.37
C THR A 955 -8.18 -23.14 -15.93
N GLU A 956 -7.67 -23.89 -16.90
CA GLU A 956 -6.73 -24.99 -16.68
C GLU A 956 -5.29 -24.45 -16.48
N SER A 957 -4.51 -25.09 -15.60
CA SER A 957 -3.17 -24.60 -15.26
C SER A 957 -2.27 -25.71 -14.76
N SER A 958 -0.96 -25.52 -14.93
CA SER A 958 0.09 -26.31 -14.31
C SER A 958 1.01 -25.45 -13.43
N CYS A 959 1.75 -26.12 -12.55
CA CYS A 959 2.77 -25.55 -11.68
C CYS A 959 4.09 -26.28 -11.91
N PRO A 960 5.20 -25.55 -12.17
CA PRO A 960 6.49 -26.16 -12.44
C PRO A 960 7.23 -26.55 -11.15
N PHE A 961 7.78 -27.76 -11.14
CA PHE A 961 8.68 -28.27 -10.10
C PHE A 961 10.04 -28.59 -10.75
N ILE A 962 11.11 -28.07 -10.14
CA ILE A 962 12.48 -28.19 -10.66
C ILE A 962 13.27 -29.15 -9.76
N LEU A 963 13.84 -30.18 -10.39
CA LEU A 963 14.61 -31.24 -9.75
C LEU A 963 16.05 -31.22 -10.29
N LYS A 964 17.04 -31.46 -9.43
CA LYS A 964 18.47 -31.53 -9.78
C LYS A 964 19.02 -32.92 -9.48
N ARG A 965 19.73 -33.51 -10.44
CA ARG A 965 20.31 -34.86 -10.31
C ARG A 965 21.59 -34.79 -9.50
N HIS A 966 21.71 -35.66 -8.49
CA HIS A 966 22.94 -35.85 -7.71
C HIS A 966 23.59 -37.21 -8.00
N ASN A 967 22.79 -38.28 -8.01
CA ASN A 967 23.23 -39.65 -8.29
C ASN A 967 22.48 -40.23 -9.50
N GLU A 968 22.96 -41.35 -10.03
CA GLU A 968 22.35 -42.05 -11.15
C GLU A 968 21.53 -43.24 -10.67
N GLY A 969 20.36 -43.45 -11.28
CA GLY A 969 19.46 -44.56 -10.96
C GLY A 969 18.00 -44.26 -11.29
N PRO A 970 17.19 -45.30 -11.60
CA PRO A 970 15.76 -45.13 -11.82
C PRO A 970 15.08 -44.67 -10.53
N SER A 971 14.23 -43.66 -10.63
CA SER A 971 13.52 -43.05 -9.51
C SER A 971 12.17 -42.51 -9.93
N TYR A 972 11.31 -42.18 -8.97
CA TYR A 972 10.06 -41.48 -9.18
C TYR A 972 9.85 -40.44 -8.08
N CYS A 973 9.11 -39.37 -8.39
CA CYS A 973 8.71 -38.35 -7.43
C CYS A 973 7.21 -38.46 -7.10
N VAL A 974 6.87 -38.08 -5.86
CA VAL A 974 5.51 -38.17 -5.30
C VAL A 974 5.00 -36.78 -4.93
N PHE A 975 3.75 -36.48 -5.32
CA PHE A 975 3.05 -35.24 -5.03
C PHE A 975 1.76 -35.51 -4.29
N LYS A 976 1.45 -34.71 -3.27
CA LYS A 976 0.17 -34.71 -2.57
C LYS A 976 -0.66 -33.52 -3.03
N ILE A 977 -1.83 -33.78 -3.59
CA ILE A 977 -2.79 -32.78 -4.03
C ILE A 977 -3.95 -32.77 -3.05
N SER A 978 -4.17 -31.64 -2.38
CA SER A 978 -5.17 -31.48 -1.33
C SER A 978 -5.97 -30.18 -1.48
N GLN A 979 -7.11 -30.12 -0.80
CA GLN A 979 -7.87 -28.87 -0.58
C GLN A 979 -8.22 -28.69 0.90
N SER A 980 -8.20 -29.76 1.69
CA SER A 980 -8.53 -29.78 3.11
C SER A 980 -7.59 -30.76 3.85
N LYS A 981 -8.09 -31.53 4.82
CA LYS A 981 -7.35 -32.66 5.41
C LYS A 981 -7.23 -33.86 4.48
N GLU A 982 -8.09 -33.95 3.47
CA GLU A 982 -8.07 -35.01 2.47
C GLU A 982 -7.15 -34.63 1.29
N TYR A 983 -6.40 -35.63 0.81
CA TYR A 983 -5.45 -35.51 -0.29
C TYR A 983 -5.46 -36.75 -1.16
N ILE A 984 -5.02 -36.60 -2.42
CA ILE A 984 -4.66 -37.72 -3.30
C ILE A 984 -3.18 -37.61 -3.67
N GLU A 985 -2.56 -38.75 -3.95
CA GLU A 985 -1.17 -38.79 -4.41
C GLU A 985 -1.10 -38.93 -5.93
N LEU A 986 -0.26 -38.13 -6.58
CA LEU A 986 0.22 -38.35 -7.95
C LEU A 986 1.69 -38.73 -7.93
N THR A 987 2.09 -39.58 -8.87
CA THR A 987 3.46 -40.00 -9.09
C THR A 987 3.97 -39.54 -10.45
N SER A 988 5.29 -39.44 -10.62
CA SER A 988 5.92 -39.36 -11.93
C SER A 988 7.24 -40.12 -11.94
N PRO A 989 7.49 -41.02 -12.91
CA PRO A 989 8.81 -41.60 -13.09
C PRO A 989 9.78 -40.52 -13.56
N LEU A 990 11.03 -40.67 -13.13
CA LEU A 990 12.18 -39.87 -13.55
C LEU A 990 13.07 -40.76 -14.44
N GLN A 991 12.44 -41.43 -15.41
CA GLN A 991 13.11 -42.38 -16.29
C GLN A 991 13.98 -41.67 -17.33
N VAL A 992 15.04 -42.38 -17.71
CA VAL A 992 16.02 -42.02 -18.73
C VAL A 992 16.04 -43.17 -19.72
N GLU A 993 15.79 -42.89 -21.00
CA GLU A 993 16.03 -43.88 -22.05
C GLU A 993 17.54 -43.95 -22.32
N GLU A 994 18.15 -45.12 -22.11
CA GLU A 994 19.42 -45.45 -22.74
C GLU A 994 19.22 -45.56 -24.26
N ALA A 995 20.26 -45.25 -25.04
CA ALA A 995 20.19 -45.28 -26.50
C ALA A 995 20.19 -46.73 -27.03
N GLY A 996 19.03 -47.40 -26.94
CA GLY A 996 18.82 -48.77 -27.40
C GLY A 996 18.89 -48.90 -28.92
N ASP A 997 19.70 -49.86 -29.38
CA ASP A 997 19.93 -50.18 -30.79
C ASP A 997 18.63 -50.63 -31.51
N THR A 998 18.49 -50.28 -32.78
CA THR A 998 17.27 -50.54 -33.55
C THR A 998 17.14 -52.01 -33.92
N ARG A 999 16.16 -52.71 -33.32
CA ARG A 999 15.59 -53.94 -33.89
C ARG A 999 14.07 -53.94 -33.81
N GLU A 1000 13.47 -54.23 -34.95
CA GLU A 1000 12.06 -54.60 -35.09
C GLU A 1000 11.85 -55.97 -34.43
N ASP A 1001 10.73 -56.19 -33.73
CA ASP A 1001 9.83 -57.28 -34.13
C ASP A 1001 8.42 -57.20 -33.50
N VAL A 1002 7.52 -58.05 -34.00
CA VAL A 1002 6.05 -57.91 -33.92
C VAL A 1002 5.38 -58.57 -32.69
N GLY A 1003 4.65 -57.75 -31.91
CA GLY A 1003 3.23 -58.03 -31.58
C GLY A 1003 2.80 -58.70 -30.25
N ALA A 1004 1.49 -58.58 -29.99
CA ALA A 1004 0.60 -59.37 -29.11
C ALA A 1004 0.66 -59.27 -27.56
N GLU A 1005 -0.20 -58.39 -27.02
CA GLU A 1005 -1.22 -58.66 -25.97
C GLU A 1005 -0.91 -59.17 -24.53
N LYS A 1006 -1.78 -58.69 -23.60
CA LYS A 1006 -2.34 -59.36 -22.39
C LYS A 1006 -1.59 -59.41 -21.04
N SER A 1007 -1.77 -58.32 -20.29
CA SER A 1007 -2.63 -58.25 -19.08
C SER A 1007 -2.25 -58.87 -17.70
N GLN A 1008 -2.88 -58.27 -16.67
CA GLN A 1008 -3.14 -58.75 -15.29
C GLN A 1008 -2.11 -58.45 -14.18
N PHE A 1009 -2.61 -58.56 -12.94
CA PHE A 1009 -2.30 -57.70 -11.78
C PHE A 1009 -1.99 -58.55 -10.53
N LYS A 1010 -0.95 -58.18 -9.76
CA LYS A 1010 -0.83 -58.49 -8.31
C LYS A 1010 -0.73 -60.00 -7.95
N PRO A 1011 -0.64 -60.44 -6.66
CA PRO A 1011 -0.77 -59.71 -5.39
C PRO A 1011 0.35 -59.92 -4.33
N LEU A 1012 0.24 -59.12 -3.24
CA LEU A 1012 0.39 -59.40 -1.78
C LEU A 1012 1.25 -60.59 -1.26
N CYS A 1013 1.75 -60.65 -0.01
CA CYS A 1013 2.08 -59.75 1.12
C CYS A 1013 2.41 -60.66 2.35
N GLN A 1014 2.88 -60.12 3.49
CA GLN A 1014 2.93 -60.78 4.83
C GLN A 1014 3.94 -61.96 5.00
N VAL A 1015 4.46 -62.36 6.18
CA VAL A 1015 4.48 -61.82 7.58
C VAL A 1015 5.72 -62.38 8.34
N PRO A 1016 6.21 -61.78 9.46
CA PRO A 1016 7.49 -62.13 10.11
C PRO A 1016 7.40 -62.92 11.44
N SER A 1017 8.53 -63.41 11.97
CA SER A 1017 8.67 -63.78 13.40
C SER A 1017 10.12 -63.84 13.96
N ASN A 1018 10.28 -63.27 15.16
CA ASN A 1018 11.48 -63.02 16.00
C ASN A 1018 12.40 -64.20 16.39
N MET A 1019 13.70 -63.90 16.65
CA MET A 1019 14.48 -63.96 17.94
C MET A 1019 16.00 -63.88 17.59
N GLY A 1020 16.89 -63.14 18.28
CA GLY A 1020 17.40 -63.29 19.67
C GLY A 1020 18.70 -64.14 19.68
N SER A 1021 19.83 -63.83 20.35
CA SER A 1021 20.24 -62.69 21.20
C SER A 1021 21.74 -62.76 21.64
N PHE A 1022 22.36 -61.61 21.97
CA PHE A 1022 23.50 -61.38 22.91
C PHE A 1022 25.03 -61.49 22.51
N GLU A 1023 25.81 -60.68 23.24
CA GLU A 1023 27.27 -60.67 23.61
C GLU A 1023 28.44 -60.43 22.61
N GLU A 1024 28.93 -59.17 22.59
CA GLU A 1024 30.26 -58.65 23.06
C GLU A 1024 31.51 -59.58 23.25
N PRO A 1025 32.77 -59.04 23.37
CA PRO A 1025 33.39 -57.83 22.76
C PRO A 1025 34.93 -57.92 22.42
N ARG A 1026 35.54 -56.78 22.04
CA ARG A 1026 36.98 -56.34 22.13
C ARG A 1026 38.05 -56.76 21.09
N GLY A 1027 38.66 -55.71 20.50
CA GLY A 1027 40.12 -55.55 20.35
C GLY A 1027 40.77 -55.94 19.01
N ALA A 1028 42.01 -55.51 18.68
CA ALA A 1028 42.83 -54.39 19.19
C ALA A 1028 44.09 -54.16 18.30
N VAL A 1029 44.73 -52.98 18.37
CA VAL A 1029 46.11 -52.64 17.93
C VAL A 1029 46.42 -52.69 16.41
N GLY A 1030 47.26 -51.75 15.94
CA GLY A 1030 47.94 -51.81 14.63
C GLY A 1030 48.38 -50.44 14.10
N GLU A 1031 49.68 -50.16 14.08
CA GLU A 1031 50.25 -48.89 13.59
C GLU A 1031 51.03 -49.02 12.25
N THR A 1032 51.39 -47.85 11.71
CA THR A 1032 52.67 -47.48 11.04
C THR A 1032 53.01 -47.79 9.56
N VAL A 1033 53.69 -46.77 8.97
CA VAL A 1033 54.59 -46.66 7.79
C VAL A 1033 54.04 -46.60 6.34
N LEU A 1034 54.66 -45.67 5.58
CA LEU A 1034 54.94 -45.56 4.11
C LEU A 1034 54.28 -44.34 3.43
N THR A 1035 54.92 -43.17 3.27
CA THR A 1035 56.11 -42.74 2.50
C THR A 1035 55.97 -42.62 0.96
N ASN A 1036 56.13 -41.39 0.46
CA ASN A 1036 56.82 -40.94 -0.78
C ASN A 1036 56.58 -41.63 -2.15
N ARG A 1037 56.19 -40.82 -3.15
CA ARG A 1037 56.88 -40.49 -4.44
C ARG A 1037 55.86 -39.81 -5.38
N THR A 1038 56.09 -38.73 -6.15
CA THR A 1038 57.21 -38.16 -6.95
C THR A 1038 57.51 -38.85 -8.29
N CYS A 1039 56.93 -38.30 -9.36
CA CYS A 1039 57.45 -38.16 -10.75
C CYS A 1039 56.67 -36.99 -11.38
N ASN A 1040 57.21 -35.91 -12.00
CA ASN A 1040 58.34 -35.63 -12.91
C ASN A 1040 58.09 -35.94 -14.40
N ALA A 1041 58.61 -35.01 -15.23
CA ALA A 1041 58.69 -34.99 -16.71
C ALA A 1041 57.38 -34.67 -17.48
N ALA A 1042 57.40 -33.94 -18.60
CA ALA A 1042 58.41 -33.02 -19.19
C ALA A 1042 57.77 -32.18 -20.34
N GLU A 1043 58.58 -31.34 -21.00
CA GLU A 1043 58.38 -30.65 -22.30
C GLU A 1043 57.41 -29.45 -22.36
N ASP A 1044 57.68 -28.36 -23.12
CA ASP A 1044 58.97 -27.66 -23.33
C ASP A 1044 58.79 -26.22 -23.92
N ILE A 1045 59.82 -25.36 -23.74
CA ILE A 1045 60.41 -24.36 -24.68
C ILE A 1045 59.47 -23.65 -25.72
N TYR A 1046 59.37 -22.31 -25.89
CA TYR A 1046 60.18 -21.10 -25.58
C TYR A 1046 59.37 -19.79 -25.91
N GLU A 1047 59.78 -18.50 -25.82
CA GLU A 1047 61.02 -17.79 -25.37
C GLU A 1047 60.76 -16.36 -24.76
N THR A 1048 60.60 -15.30 -25.58
CA THR A 1048 60.81 -13.86 -25.25
C THR A 1048 59.62 -12.94 -25.61
N VAL A 1049 59.35 -11.75 -25.04
CA VAL A 1049 60.02 -10.78 -24.11
C VAL A 1049 60.95 -9.70 -24.72
N GLN A 1050 60.52 -8.43 -24.63
CA GLN A 1050 61.34 -7.22 -24.37
C GLN A 1050 60.50 -6.25 -23.51
N HIS A 1051 60.90 -5.89 -22.27
CA HIS A 1051 61.88 -4.88 -21.83
C HIS A 1051 61.40 -3.42 -21.97
N GLY A 1052 61.53 -2.54 -20.96
CA GLY A 1052 62.02 -2.66 -19.57
C GLY A 1052 61.77 -1.34 -18.82
N THR A 1053 62.31 -0.95 -17.65
CA THR A 1053 63.01 -1.53 -16.46
C THR A 1053 63.52 -0.31 -15.64
N CYS A 1054 63.97 -0.52 -14.38
CA CYS A 1054 64.57 0.44 -13.41
C CYS A 1054 63.56 1.28 -12.57
N GLU A 1055 63.53 1.24 -11.22
CA GLU A 1055 64.56 1.42 -10.14
C GLU A 1055 64.78 2.93 -9.78
N ASP A 1056 64.94 3.40 -8.52
CA ASP A 1056 64.92 2.81 -7.14
C ASP A 1056 64.72 3.98 -6.09
N ARG A 1057 65.02 4.01 -4.76
CA ARG A 1057 65.74 3.13 -3.79
C ARG A 1057 65.32 3.38 -2.31
N ILE A 1058 65.13 2.31 -1.53
CA ILE A 1058 65.52 2.09 -0.08
C ILE A 1058 65.09 3.06 1.07
N GLN A 1059 64.46 2.46 2.12
CA GLN A 1059 64.60 2.60 3.62
C GLN A 1059 64.66 4.03 4.28
N VAL A 1060 64.30 4.27 5.56
CA VAL A 1060 64.79 3.71 6.86
C VAL A 1060 63.74 3.94 7.99
N GLY A 1061 63.91 3.27 9.14
CA GLY A 1061 63.03 3.30 10.33
C GLY A 1061 63.29 4.41 11.39
N PRO A 1062 63.07 4.17 12.71
CA PRO A 1062 62.26 5.09 13.54
C PRO A 1062 62.96 5.69 14.79
N SER A 1063 62.15 6.20 15.75
CA SER A 1063 62.50 6.71 17.12
C SER A 1063 62.91 8.22 17.18
N GLN A 1064 62.91 8.97 18.32
CA GLN A 1064 62.50 8.74 19.73
C GLN A 1064 62.39 10.08 20.53
N TYR A 1065 61.70 10.07 21.70
CA TYR A 1065 61.70 11.11 22.79
C TYR A 1065 61.25 12.56 22.43
N GLY A 1066 60.94 13.48 23.36
CA GLY A 1066 60.77 13.47 24.83
C GLY A 1066 60.13 14.81 25.31
N LEU A 1067 59.18 14.85 26.25
CA LEU A 1067 59.32 14.95 27.73
C LEU A 1067 59.54 16.37 28.32
N LEU A 1068 58.75 16.70 29.36
CA LEU A 1068 58.86 17.85 30.30
C LEU A 1068 58.44 19.25 29.75
N GLN A 1069 57.93 20.21 30.56
CA GLN A 1069 57.74 20.25 32.02
C GLN A 1069 56.43 20.99 32.44
N LEU A 1070 56.07 20.94 33.73
CA LEU A 1070 54.79 21.44 34.29
C LEU A 1070 54.79 22.93 34.65
N HIS A 1071 53.59 23.52 34.72
CA HIS A 1071 53.18 24.31 35.90
C HIS A 1071 51.65 24.34 36.09
N HIS A 1072 51.18 24.11 37.33
CA HIS A 1072 49.84 24.48 37.81
C HIS A 1072 49.83 26.01 38.11
N THR A 1073 48.70 26.74 38.13
CA THR A 1073 47.47 26.48 38.91
C THR A 1073 46.13 26.92 38.27
N GLU A 1074 45.06 26.41 38.88
CA GLU A 1074 43.61 26.68 38.81
C GLU A 1074 43.20 28.12 38.38
N LEU A 1075 42.12 28.35 37.62
CA LEU A 1075 40.71 28.08 37.97
C LEU A 1075 39.76 27.96 36.75
N THR A 1076 38.51 27.56 37.01
CA THR A 1076 37.32 27.46 36.09
C THR A 1076 37.30 26.31 35.08
N GLN A 1077 36.64 25.21 35.47
CA GLN A 1077 36.20 24.17 34.52
C GLN A 1077 34.95 24.60 33.76
N ASN A 1078 34.80 24.06 32.54
CA ASN A 1078 33.59 24.08 31.74
C ASN A 1078 33.09 22.64 31.61
N PHE A 1079 31.80 22.43 31.33
CA PHE A 1079 31.36 21.19 30.69
C PHE A 1079 30.62 21.49 29.38
N TYR A 1080 31.42 21.75 28.35
CA TYR A 1080 31.07 21.28 27.01
C TYR A 1080 31.33 19.77 26.97
N TRP A 1081 30.46 19.02 26.29
CA TRP A 1081 30.85 17.76 25.67
C TRP A 1081 30.66 17.89 24.16
N ASN A 1082 31.75 17.74 23.43
CA ASN A 1082 31.78 17.68 21.97
C ASN A 1082 32.43 16.35 21.55
N SER A 1083 32.29 16.01 20.27
CA SER A 1083 32.53 14.65 19.73
C SER A 1083 33.97 14.11 19.80
N GLU A 1084 34.08 12.80 19.52
CA GLU A 1084 35.30 11.96 19.37
C GLU A 1084 35.90 11.45 20.70
N ARG A 1085 36.08 10.14 20.94
CA ARG A 1085 35.87 8.88 20.16
C ARG A 1085 35.18 7.86 21.11
N ASP A 1086 34.46 6.82 20.68
CA ASP A 1086 34.74 5.90 19.57
C ASP A 1086 33.55 5.51 18.70
N LYS A 1087 33.86 4.93 17.53
CA LYS A 1087 32.88 4.31 16.64
C LYS A 1087 32.29 3.06 17.30
N PHE A 1088 30.96 2.94 17.31
CA PHE A 1088 30.30 1.64 17.39
C PHE A 1088 29.76 1.27 16.01
N PRO A 1089 30.59 0.67 15.11
CA PRO A 1089 30.01 -0.27 14.18
C PRO A 1089 29.46 -1.44 15.01
N ILE A 1090 28.26 -1.87 14.65
CA ILE A 1090 27.80 -3.24 14.82
C ILE A 1090 27.47 -3.71 13.40
N THR A 1091 28.51 -3.91 12.60
CA THR A 1091 28.43 -4.82 11.47
C THR A 1091 28.28 -6.24 12.04
N PHE A 1092 27.41 -7.03 11.43
CA PHE A 1092 27.44 -8.47 11.60
C PHE A 1092 28.39 -9.03 10.55
N ASP A 1093 29.68 -8.97 10.85
CA ASP A 1093 30.67 -9.79 10.18
C ASP A 1093 30.63 -11.18 10.86
N ASP A 1094 30.04 -12.17 10.19
CA ASP A 1094 30.04 -13.57 10.64
C ASP A 1094 31.45 -14.17 10.46
N ASP A 1095 32.39 -13.83 11.36
CA ASP A 1095 33.49 -14.71 11.77
C ASP A 1095 34.26 -14.19 13.01
N ASN A 1096 34.83 -15.12 13.78
CA ASN A 1096 35.77 -14.92 14.91
C ASN A 1096 35.31 -14.09 16.13
N VAL A 1097 34.70 -14.76 17.12
CA VAL A 1097 34.61 -14.28 18.52
C VAL A 1097 35.76 -14.85 19.36
N GLU A 1098 37.01 -14.65 18.92
CA GLU A 1098 38.23 -14.94 19.69
C GLU A 1098 39.07 -13.67 19.93
N GLY A 1099 38.41 -12.65 20.50
CA GLY A 1099 39.05 -11.38 20.83
C GLY A 1099 38.30 -10.59 21.89
N GLN A 1100 38.86 -10.55 23.11
CA GLN A 1100 38.43 -9.75 24.26
C GLN A 1100 37.10 -10.15 24.95
N GLY A 1101 37.17 -10.46 26.25
CA GLY A 1101 36.05 -10.30 27.19
C GLY A 1101 35.43 -11.58 27.77
N LEU A 1102 34.79 -12.41 26.95
CA LEU A 1102 33.92 -13.49 27.46
C LEU A 1102 34.13 -14.82 26.72
N SER A 1103 34.72 -15.81 27.40
CA SER A 1103 34.99 -17.16 26.85
C SER A 1103 33.75 -18.07 26.85
N LEU A 1104 32.64 -17.61 26.27
CA LEU A 1104 31.43 -18.42 26.04
C LEU A 1104 31.31 -18.79 24.56
N SER A 1105 31.06 -20.07 24.26
CA SER A 1105 30.79 -20.48 22.89
C SER A 1105 29.52 -19.79 22.35
N TYR A 1106 29.49 -19.48 21.05
CA TYR A 1106 28.29 -18.97 20.38
C TYR A 1106 27.08 -19.92 20.56
N SER A 1107 27.31 -21.24 20.67
CA SER A 1107 26.26 -22.21 20.99
C SER A 1107 25.68 -22.04 22.40
N THR A 1108 26.49 -21.59 23.37
CA THR A 1108 26.07 -21.31 24.74
C THR A 1108 25.28 -20.00 24.80
N LEU A 1109 25.75 -18.96 24.11
CA LEU A 1109 25.07 -17.67 24.02
C LEU A 1109 23.69 -17.79 23.38
N ASN A 1110 23.55 -18.57 22.29
CA ASN A 1110 22.23 -18.83 21.69
C ASN A 1110 21.30 -19.62 22.62
N LYS A 1111 21.80 -20.61 23.38
CA LYS A 1111 20.98 -21.35 24.37
C LYS A 1111 20.52 -20.46 25.55
N ILE A 1112 21.31 -19.45 25.92
CA ILE A 1112 20.94 -18.42 26.90
C ILE A 1112 19.89 -17.47 26.29
N ALA A 1113 20.10 -17.00 25.06
CA ALA A 1113 19.14 -16.12 24.36
C ALA A 1113 17.78 -16.80 24.14
N MET A 1114 17.75 -18.06 23.70
CA MET A 1114 16.51 -18.85 23.56
C MET A 1114 15.71 -18.98 24.87
N LYS A 1115 16.30 -18.70 26.03
CA LYS A 1115 15.63 -18.73 27.35
C LYS A 1115 15.16 -17.36 27.83
N LEU A 1116 15.82 -16.28 27.42
CA LEU A 1116 15.58 -14.91 27.90
C LEU A 1116 14.89 -14.00 26.88
N ASP A 1117 14.93 -14.34 25.59
CA ASP A 1117 14.19 -13.67 24.50
C ASP A 1117 12.70 -14.10 24.46
N GLN A 1118 12.25 -15.01 25.34
CA GLN A 1118 10.84 -15.38 25.52
C GLN A 1118 10.23 -14.53 26.64
N GLU A 1119 8.99 -14.07 26.47
CA GLU A 1119 8.27 -13.29 27.49
C GLU A 1119 8.04 -14.13 28.77
N ASP A 1120 8.69 -13.74 29.86
CA ASP A 1120 8.46 -14.34 31.19
C ASP A 1120 7.31 -13.60 31.90
N PRO A 1121 6.22 -14.27 32.33
CA PRO A 1121 5.11 -13.63 33.03
C PRO A 1121 5.47 -12.92 34.34
N LEU A 1122 6.65 -13.18 34.91
CA LEU A 1122 7.19 -12.53 36.12
C LEU A 1122 8.17 -11.39 35.80
N GLY A 1123 8.55 -11.19 34.53
CA GLY A 1123 9.49 -10.16 34.09
C GLY A 1123 10.96 -10.57 34.08
N HIS A 1124 11.27 -11.84 34.41
CA HIS A 1124 12.64 -12.39 34.45
C HIS A 1124 13.19 -12.70 33.04
N ASP A 1125 13.14 -11.70 32.16
CA ASP A 1125 13.54 -11.76 30.75
C ASP A 1125 14.83 -10.97 30.47
N TRP A 1126 15.13 -10.77 29.19
CA TRP A 1126 16.30 -10.01 28.73
C TRP A 1126 16.32 -8.53 29.16
N LYS A 1127 15.18 -7.93 29.53
CA LYS A 1127 15.05 -6.53 29.95
C LYS A 1127 15.51 -6.35 31.39
N GLU A 1128 15.13 -7.26 32.29
CA GLU A 1128 15.67 -7.26 33.66
C GLU A 1128 17.19 -7.54 33.64
N LEU A 1129 17.66 -8.40 32.73
CA LEU A 1129 19.10 -8.57 32.46
C LEU A 1129 19.76 -7.27 31.97
N ALA A 1130 19.07 -6.44 31.18
CA ALA A 1130 19.58 -5.16 30.68
C ALA A 1130 19.60 -4.08 31.77
N ASP A 1131 18.55 -3.97 32.59
CA ASP A 1131 18.48 -3.06 33.73
C ASP A 1131 19.59 -3.41 34.77
N GLU A 1132 19.79 -4.70 35.07
CA GLU A 1132 20.89 -5.18 35.94
C GLU A 1132 22.29 -4.95 35.35
N LEU A 1133 22.41 -4.84 34.02
CA LEU A 1133 23.64 -4.46 33.33
C LEU A 1133 23.74 -2.94 33.10
N GLY A 1134 22.84 -2.14 33.68
CA GLY A 1134 22.90 -0.68 33.68
C GLY A 1134 22.58 -0.01 32.34
N PHE A 1135 21.79 -0.66 31.48
CA PHE A 1135 21.27 -0.03 30.25
C PHE A 1135 20.15 0.95 30.59
N SER A 1136 19.98 1.98 29.76
CA SER A 1136 18.84 2.91 29.92
C SER A 1136 17.57 2.35 29.28
N MET A 1137 16.40 2.81 29.76
CA MET A 1137 15.10 2.49 29.14
C MET A 1137 15.04 2.88 27.65
N GLU A 1138 15.77 3.91 27.21
CA GLU A 1138 15.87 4.26 25.79
C GLU A 1138 16.71 3.25 25.00
N GLU A 1139 17.77 2.71 25.60
CA GLU A 1139 18.61 1.67 25.00
C GLU A 1139 17.87 0.34 24.89
N ILE A 1140 17.12 -0.05 25.94
CA ILE A 1140 16.25 -1.23 25.94
C ILE A 1140 15.21 -1.13 24.81
N LEU A 1141 14.55 0.03 24.66
CA LEU A 1141 13.59 0.29 23.56
C LEU A 1141 14.23 0.32 22.15
N ILE A 1142 15.55 0.56 22.04
CA ILE A 1142 16.30 0.46 20.78
C ILE A 1142 16.64 -1.00 20.47
N ILE A 1143 17.05 -1.77 21.49
CA ILE A 1143 17.43 -3.18 21.37
C ILE A 1143 16.20 -4.06 21.04
N GLU A 1144 15.05 -3.79 21.68
CA GLU A 1144 13.77 -4.48 21.43
C GLU A 1144 13.38 -4.49 19.94
N ARG A 1145 13.70 -3.42 19.21
CA ARG A 1145 13.34 -3.21 17.80
C ARG A 1145 14.25 -3.90 16.79
N ARG A 1146 15.31 -4.60 17.21
CA ARG A 1146 16.36 -5.14 16.32
C ARG A 1146 16.48 -6.66 16.27
N GLY A 1147 15.80 -7.39 17.16
CA GLY A 1147 15.81 -8.86 17.20
C GLY A 1147 17.05 -9.45 17.89
N ARG A 1148 16.87 -10.63 18.51
CA ARG A 1148 17.85 -11.28 19.43
C ARG A 1148 18.36 -10.33 20.53
N PRO A 1149 17.46 -9.78 21.37
CA PRO A 1149 17.84 -8.74 22.32
C PRO A 1149 18.80 -9.22 23.40
N THR A 1150 18.70 -10.46 23.93
CA THR A 1150 19.65 -11.00 24.93
C THR A 1150 21.10 -10.97 24.42
N ILE A 1151 21.34 -11.40 23.18
CA ILE A 1151 22.68 -11.40 22.59
C ILE A 1151 23.19 -9.97 22.44
N THR A 1152 22.32 -9.06 21.99
CA THR A 1152 22.65 -7.64 21.83
C THR A 1152 23.01 -6.96 23.17
N VAL A 1153 22.28 -7.27 24.25
CA VAL A 1153 22.57 -6.80 25.62
C VAL A 1153 23.92 -7.34 26.08
N ILE A 1154 24.16 -8.66 25.98
CA ILE A 1154 25.42 -9.27 26.44
C ILE A 1154 26.63 -8.76 25.66
N HIS A 1155 26.55 -8.69 24.32
CA HIS A 1155 27.62 -8.14 23.49
C HIS A 1155 27.90 -6.66 23.81
N SER A 1156 26.84 -5.86 24.02
CA SER A 1156 26.98 -4.45 24.40
C SER A 1156 27.59 -4.29 25.79
N ALA A 1157 27.24 -5.15 26.75
CA ALA A 1157 27.79 -5.14 28.10
C ALA A 1157 29.27 -5.56 28.13
N VAL A 1158 29.66 -6.55 27.31
CA VAL A 1158 31.08 -6.93 27.13
C VAL A 1158 31.85 -5.77 26.49
N LYS A 1159 31.33 -5.16 25.42
CA LYS A 1159 31.98 -4.02 24.73
C LYS A 1159 32.00 -2.72 25.56
N ARG A 1160 31.16 -2.61 26.59
CA ARG A 1160 31.21 -1.56 27.64
C ARG A 1160 32.15 -1.90 28.81
N GLY A 1161 32.74 -3.10 28.85
CA GLY A 1161 33.57 -3.56 29.97
C GLY A 1161 32.79 -3.91 31.25
N ILE A 1162 31.46 -4.03 31.16
CA ILE A 1162 30.56 -4.35 32.29
C ILE A 1162 30.58 -5.86 32.57
N LEU A 1163 30.66 -6.69 31.51
CA LEU A 1163 30.90 -8.13 31.59
C LEU A 1163 32.32 -8.45 31.13
N THR A 1164 33.16 -8.92 32.06
CA THR A 1164 34.58 -9.25 31.84
C THR A 1164 34.94 -10.70 32.16
N CYS A 1165 33.99 -11.51 32.65
CA CYS A 1165 34.14 -12.97 32.73
C CYS A 1165 32.77 -13.69 32.77
N PRO A 1166 32.67 -14.95 32.32
CA PRO A 1166 31.42 -15.73 32.38
C PRO A 1166 30.82 -15.84 33.79
N ARG A 1167 31.66 -15.84 34.83
CA ARG A 1167 31.23 -15.88 36.25
C ARG A 1167 30.39 -14.67 36.69
N GLN A 1168 30.60 -13.49 36.09
CA GLN A 1168 29.73 -12.32 36.35
C GLN A 1168 28.35 -12.54 35.73
N LEU A 1169 28.29 -12.94 34.46
CA LEU A 1169 27.03 -13.24 33.78
C LEU A 1169 26.26 -14.34 34.53
N LYS A 1170 26.93 -15.41 34.97
CA LYS A 1170 26.32 -16.48 35.78
C LYS A 1170 25.70 -15.95 37.08
N LYS A 1171 26.37 -15.03 37.78
CA LYS A 1171 25.85 -14.38 39.00
C LYS A 1171 24.67 -13.46 38.73
N ILE A 1172 24.69 -12.69 37.63
CA ILE A 1172 23.58 -11.80 37.26
C ILE A 1172 22.35 -12.63 36.85
N LEU A 1173 22.54 -13.69 36.05
CA LEU A 1173 21.48 -14.65 35.72
C LEU A 1173 20.88 -15.34 36.96
N GLN A 1174 21.69 -15.62 37.99
CA GLN A 1174 21.19 -16.11 39.29
C GLN A 1174 20.45 -15.03 40.09
N LYS A 1175 20.80 -13.75 39.93
CA LYS A 1175 20.15 -12.61 40.60
C LYS A 1175 18.74 -12.37 40.05
N ILE A 1176 18.57 -12.38 38.73
CA ILE A 1176 17.26 -12.31 38.05
C ILE A 1176 16.49 -13.65 38.07
N HIS A 1177 16.80 -14.54 39.02
CA HIS A 1177 16.19 -15.86 39.21
C HIS A 1177 16.24 -16.84 38.02
N ARG A 1178 16.95 -16.53 36.92
CA ARG A 1178 17.15 -17.39 35.74
C ARG A 1178 18.27 -18.41 35.92
N PHE A 1179 18.11 -19.23 36.95
CA PHE A 1179 18.98 -20.39 37.25
C PHE A 1179 19.10 -21.36 36.06
N ASP A 1180 18.06 -21.46 35.24
CA ASP A 1180 17.99 -22.30 34.04
C ASP A 1180 18.90 -21.81 32.90
N ALA A 1181 19.16 -20.50 32.83
CA ALA A 1181 20.16 -19.91 31.94
C ALA A 1181 21.55 -19.92 32.57
N ALA A 1182 21.65 -19.65 33.89
CA ALA A 1182 22.91 -19.68 34.62
C ALA A 1182 23.59 -21.07 34.62
N ALA A 1183 22.80 -22.16 34.62
CA ALA A 1183 23.30 -23.53 34.54
C ALA A 1183 23.99 -23.87 33.20
N LEU A 1184 23.81 -23.06 32.15
CA LEU A 1184 24.50 -23.23 30.86
C LEU A 1184 25.94 -22.71 30.88
N ILE A 1185 26.33 -21.98 31.94
CA ILE A 1185 27.67 -21.42 32.10
C ILE A 1185 28.48 -22.33 33.06
N PRO A 1186 29.58 -22.96 32.62
CA PRO A 1186 30.45 -23.74 33.51
C PRO A 1186 31.10 -22.85 34.58
N ASP A 1187 31.53 -23.46 35.68
CA ASP A 1187 32.09 -22.76 36.85
C ASP A 1187 33.55 -22.30 36.69
#